data_AF-A0A398CPG2-F1
#
_entry.id   AF-A0A398CPG2-F1
#
_cell.length_a   1.000
_cell.length_b   1.000
_cell.length_c   1.000
_cell.angle_alpha   90.00
_cell.angle_beta   90.00
_cell.angle_gamma   90.00
#
_symmetry.space_group_name_H-M   'P 1'
#
loop_
_entity.id
_entity.type
_entity.pdbx_description
1 polymer ?
#
loop_
_entity_poly.entity_id
_entity_poly.type
_entity_poly.pdbx_seq_one_letter_code
_entity_poly.pdbx_strand_id
1 'polypeptide(L)'
;MEISGLETEMVENAIDFEKATVDSDMKKLAIFLLLAALAVTSFSAYRIQQNGGLSSGPWERDTVLGNLSRAVDATNGSLAVISQSRQEVDKVSSDGKLEARITHQGSKSVSRRNFTDVAVDGEGRIFVLDTVLDAYGLYVTEEQIIRYDSNGKSAETLYSWKGNGQSKRVGQLKGLQVQGESLFFFVSETDRIALMEIPLSGGNAKETFKFSLPVNRYLSEVIGTQPGQIYYTTKRGAIFLVAENGDSRIVYPLPTMDRTRKNFPEHLSLDPSGKLIFIDRLLNAVTSMEPNKPNSLKVVVEGVSLETAAPGAESYEIMDVDWTAGGGLAVVLNDALLRYDEGGRLAGVQSKFSYERSVITGKWLVWIFGAASAALLVFSLRLVFVHVMNRRFSLFFKMVFITVPIVVICMILLSNFIYNSFSARMEVEMQRELSLLARNGQHLIDGDKLVNMHSPQEYRSADYEAVRKNMNFLFEGEDSADRQGLYSTLYKYEDGQLYILMDDDDGVNMFKPFETSEDNLAVLQEGVVRSGQWEDANGKWMYAIGPVYNSDGQVVGIYETGRDLNVLYQANRKIYKNIIENIVYITSGLLVVILLATFLMLSSVRKLRRSVMAMADGNWDTEVSIRSRDEVGDLGVQFNRMARYIRQYIADITQFSEASYRFVPQQFFKSLGKKGILDIRLGDQVQQNMAVLVANIRGFHQLSQKLTPKENFNFMNSFLRRFGSQVRKEDGLISKYLGAGFMALFPGYAEEALRTAVAIRRDLVDYNEGRRRAGYEPVEVGIAIHKGPLMLGIIGEELRWESNVISDDVHLTATLEKLSDDLGASILVTRAFFEQLREPERFRHRTLGRITPEGQGEAIELIDIYEGDSEQTRQLKDRTKPLFERGLQLCQEGRFYDARETFVEVIKQNRLDKAAKLYFYLCDEYYQKGTGSGWNGTLAV
;
A
#
# COMPACT_ATOMS: atom_id res chain seq x y z
N MET A 1 16.26 -42.84 -23.57
CA MET A 1 16.14 -41.38 -23.81
C MET A 1 15.14 -40.71 -22.86
N GLU A 2 14.57 -41.42 -21.88
CA GLU A 2 13.56 -40.88 -20.94
C GLU A 2 14.10 -40.51 -19.54
N ILE A 3 15.39 -40.72 -19.25
CA ILE A 3 15.95 -40.43 -17.92
C ILE A 3 16.54 -39.02 -17.82
N SER A 4 16.93 -38.38 -18.94
CA SER A 4 17.45 -37.00 -18.91
C SER A 4 16.37 -35.90 -18.93
N GLY A 5 15.11 -36.25 -19.26
CA GLY A 5 13.99 -35.30 -19.22
C GLY A 5 13.52 -34.99 -17.79
N LEU A 6 13.48 -36.01 -16.93
CA LEU A 6 13.01 -35.90 -15.54
C LEU A 6 13.98 -35.14 -14.62
N GLU A 7 15.30 -35.25 -14.83
CA GLU A 7 16.28 -34.45 -14.05
C GLU A 7 16.26 -32.96 -14.43
N THR A 8 15.99 -32.63 -15.70
CA THR A 8 15.93 -31.24 -16.15
C THR A 8 14.66 -30.56 -15.61
N GLU A 9 13.54 -31.28 -15.59
CA GLU A 9 12.24 -30.79 -15.10
C GLU A 9 12.21 -30.66 -13.55
N MET A 10 12.93 -31.52 -12.82
CA MET A 10 13.11 -31.37 -11.37
C MET A 10 14.03 -30.20 -10.99
N VAL A 11 15.09 -29.96 -11.77
CA VAL A 11 16.01 -28.83 -11.53
C VAL A 11 15.34 -27.49 -11.89
N GLU A 12 14.58 -27.42 -12.98
CA GLU A 12 13.77 -26.23 -13.30
C GLU A 12 12.71 -25.93 -12.23
N ASN A 13 12.00 -26.96 -11.75
CA ASN A 13 11.01 -26.79 -10.67
C ASN A 13 11.65 -26.39 -9.33
N ALA A 14 12.86 -26.88 -9.01
CA ALA A 14 13.59 -26.49 -7.81
C ALA A 14 14.09 -25.04 -7.88
N ILE A 15 14.58 -24.59 -9.05
CA ILE A 15 15.03 -23.20 -9.29
C ILE A 15 13.84 -22.23 -9.26
N ASP A 16 12.68 -22.62 -9.77
CA ASP A 16 11.45 -21.81 -9.70
C ASP A 16 10.87 -21.75 -8.28
N PHE A 17 10.98 -22.84 -7.51
CA PHE A 17 10.58 -22.84 -6.10
C PHE A 17 11.51 -21.96 -5.24
N GLU A 18 12.83 -22.04 -5.46
CA GLU A 18 13.84 -21.24 -4.76
C GLU A 18 13.71 -19.74 -5.11
N LYS A 19 13.46 -19.41 -6.39
CA LYS A 19 13.10 -18.04 -6.81
C LYS A 19 11.82 -17.54 -6.17
N ALA A 20 10.79 -18.39 -6.03
CA ALA A 20 9.52 -18.01 -5.41
C ALA A 20 9.67 -17.74 -3.90
N THR A 21 10.49 -18.53 -3.19
CA THR A 21 10.79 -18.32 -1.76
C THR A 21 11.65 -17.09 -1.50
N VAL A 22 12.72 -16.87 -2.29
CA VAL A 22 13.56 -15.67 -2.21
C VAL A 22 12.74 -14.40 -2.48
N ASP A 23 11.79 -14.48 -3.41
CA ASP A 23 10.87 -13.38 -3.73
C ASP A 23 9.84 -13.13 -2.61
N SER A 24 9.41 -14.16 -1.85
CA SER A 24 8.57 -14.00 -0.64
C SER A 24 9.31 -13.27 0.49
N ASP A 25 10.57 -13.64 0.73
CA ASP A 25 11.32 -13.10 1.87
C ASP A 25 11.82 -11.68 1.59
N MET A 26 12.20 -11.38 0.33
CA MET A 26 12.46 -10.01 -0.12
C MET A 26 11.23 -9.10 -0.01
N LYS A 27 10.01 -9.63 -0.19
CA LYS A 27 8.75 -8.88 -0.02
C LYS A 27 8.51 -8.49 1.44
N LYS A 28 8.69 -9.44 2.36
CA LYS A 28 8.58 -9.19 3.80
C LYS A 28 9.65 -8.20 4.26
N LEU A 29 10.87 -8.34 3.74
CA LEU A 29 11.99 -7.44 4.02
C LEU A 29 11.71 -6.01 3.57
N ALA A 30 11.17 -5.78 2.36
CA ALA A 30 10.89 -4.43 1.87
C ALA A 30 9.78 -3.72 2.67
N ILE A 31 8.70 -4.43 3.03
CA ILE A 31 7.63 -3.88 3.88
C ILE A 31 8.15 -3.63 5.29
N PHE A 32 8.94 -4.55 5.83
CA PHE A 32 9.57 -4.41 7.14
C PHE A 32 10.54 -3.21 7.18
N LEU A 33 11.37 -3.02 6.15
CA LEU A 33 12.28 -1.88 6.04
C LEU A 33 11.53 -0.56 5.94
N LEU A 34 10.40 -0.52 5.23
CA LEU A 34 9.58 0.70 5.10
C LEU A 34 8.87 1.04 6.42
N LEU A 35 8.31 0.05 7.11
CA LEU A 35 7.73 0.21 8.44
C LEU A 35 8.79 0.57 9.48
N ALA A 36 9.97 -0.04 9.41
CA ALA A 36 11.10 0.29 10.27
C ALA A 36 11.55 1.74 10.02
N ALA A 37 11.70 2.17 8.77
CA ALA A 37 12.05 3.56 8.44
C ALA A 37 11.01 4.56 8.99
N LEU A 38 9.72 4.26 8.87
CA LEU A 38 8.63 5.08 9.41
C LEU A 38 8.64 5.12 10.94
N ALA A 39 8.83 3.98 11.60
CA ALA A 39 8.92 3.92 13.05
C ALA A 39 10.15 4.69 13.59
N VAL A 40 11.27 4.57 12.89
CA VAL A 40 12.57 5.18 13.22
C VAL A 40 12.55 6.69 12.98
N THR A 41 11.98 7.16 11.87
CA THR A 41 11.71 8.61 11.62
C THR A 41 10.73 9.18 12.63
N SER A 42 9.66 8.46 12.94
CA SER A 42 8.66 8.89 13.94
C SER A 42 9.26 8.95 15.34
N PHE A 43 10.11 7.99 15.71
CA PHE A 43 10.82 7.95 16.98
C PHE A 43 11.85 9.07 17.11
N SER A 44 12.61 9.36 16.05
CA SER A 44 13.56 10.48 16.04
C SER A 44 12.84 11.83 16.10
N ALA A 45 11.78 12.03 15.32
CA ALA A 45 10.93 13.23 15.41
C ALA A 45 10.29 13.39 16.80
N TYR A 46 9.79 12.32 17.39
CA TYR A 46 9.26 12.31 18.75
C TYR A 46 10.32 12.66 19.81
N ARG A 47 11.54 12.11 19.68
CA ARG A 47 12.66 12.42 20.59
C ARG A 47 13.11 13.88 20.48
N ILE A 48 13.15 14.43 19.27
CA ILE A 48 13.43 15.85 19.02
C ILE A 48 12.33 16.72 19.66
N GLN A 49 11.07 16.29 19.57
CA GLN A 49 9.94 17.04 20.12
C GLN A 49 9.85 16.99 21.65
N GLN A 50 10.29 15.90 22.29
CA GLN A 50 10.23 15.76 23.76
C GLN A 50 11.44 16.37 24.50
N ASN A 51 12.61 16.38 23.90
CA ASN A 51 13.83 16.90 24.54
C ASN A 51 14.23 18.21 23.88
N GLY A 52 13.92 19.34 24.53
CA GLY A 52 14.28 20.68 24.06
C GLY A 52 15.77 20.84 23.76
N GLY A 53 16.65 20.16 24.51
CA GLY A 53 18.10 20.12 24.24
C GLY A 53 18.52 19.37 22.97
N LEU A 54 17.61 18.69 22.26
CA LEU A 54 17.84 18.01 20.98
C LEU A 54 17.14 18.71 19.80
N SER A 55 16.40 19.78 20.05
CA SER A 55 15.67 20.53 19.01
C SER A 55 16.60 21.33 18.10
N SER A 56 17.75 21.72 18.64
CA SER A 56 18.73 22.56 17.98
C SER A 56 19.78 21.73 17.22
N GLY A 57 20.44 22.35 16.24
CA GLY A 57 21.37 21.64 15.36
C GLY A 57 22.55 21.01 16.15
N PRO A 58 23.14 19.91 15.66
CA PRO A 58 24.28 19.25 16.34
C PRO A 58 25.55 20.11 16.34
N TRP A 59 25.54 21.21 15.58
CA TRP A 59 26.61 22.20 15.46
C TRP A 59 26.55 23.26 16.57
N GLU A 60 25.39 23.45 17.20
CA GLU A 60 25.21 24.40 18.30
C GLU A 60 25.70 23.78 19.60
N ARG A 61 26.86 24.29 20.06
CA ARG A 61 27.54 23.85 21.28
C ARG A 61 27.14 24.65 22.52
N ASP A 62 26.50 25.79 22.31
CA ASP A 62 26.08 26.68 23.37
C ASP A 62 24.58 26.99 23.24
N THR A 63 23.93 27.26 24.36
CA THR A 63 22.61 27.89 24.42
C THR A 63 22.78 29.33 24.87
N VAL A 64 22.10 30.25 24.19
CA VAL A 64 22.10 31.67 24.56
C VAL A 64 21.18 31.85 25.77
N LEU A 65 21.61 32.73 26.68
CA LEU A 65 20.76 33.19 27.77
C LEU A 65 19.82 34.25 27.24
N GLY A 66 18.52 34.08 27.51
CA GLY A 66 17.53 35.04 27.08
C GLY A 66 16.33 35.00 28.02
N ASN A 67 15.78 36.18 28.27
CA ASN A 67 14.63 36.39 29.14
C ASN A 67 14.84 35.80 30.53
N LEU A 68 15.99 36.11 31.12
CA LEU A 68 16.32 35.73 32.48
C LEU A 68 15.46 36.49 33.48
N SER A 69 15.06 35.81 34.55
CA SER A 69 14.23 36.43 35.61
C SER A 69 14.79 36.28 37.01
N ARG A 70 15.59 35.24 37.27
CA ARG A 70 16.19 34.96 38.58
C ARG A 70 17.37 34.02 38.43
N ALA A 71 18.39 34.19 39.25
CA ALA A 71 19.54 33.30 39.29
C ALA A 71 20.04 33.15 40.73
N VAL A 72 20.21 31.90 41.19
CA VAL A 72 20.64 31.60 42.56
C VAL A 72 21.82 30.64 42.52
N ASP A 73 22.86 30.96 43.30
CA ASP A 73 24.06 30.14 43.44
C ASP A 73 23.93 29.12 44.58
N ALA A 74 24.37 27.89 44.32
CA ALA A 74 24.55 26.86 45.33
C ALA A 74 25.94 26.95 45.98
N THR A 75 26.09 26.38 47.18
CA THR A 75 27.40 26.36 47.89
C THR A 75 28.48 25.57 47.16
N ASN A 76 28.12 24.68 46.25
CA ASN A 76 29.06 23.93 45.40
C ASN A 76 29.47 24.71 44.12
N GLY A 77 29.00 25.95 43.95
CA GLY A 77 29.25 26.79 42.78
C GLY A 77 28.39 26.49 41.56
N SER A 78 27.44 25.54 41.65
CA SER A 78 26.41 25.38 40.63
C SER A 78 25.37 26.51 40.72
N LEU A 79 24.73 26.80 39.61
CA LEU A 79 23.81 27.92 39.44
C LEU A 79 22.47 27.38 38.97
N ALA A 80 21.37 27.84 39.59
CA ALA A 80 20.02 27.62 39.09
C ALA A 80 19.47 28.93 38.51
N VAL A 81 19.07 28.92 37.25
CA VAL A 81 18.61 30.11 36.53
C VAL A 81 17.21 29.90 36.00
N ILE A 82 16.31 30.80 36.31
CA ILE A 82 15.00 30.86 35.66
C ILE A 82 15.15 31.67 34.37
N SER A 83 14.95 31.00 33.23
CA SER A 83 15.20 31.53 31.88
C SER A 83 13.97 31.35 30.97
N GLN A 84 14.06 31.86 29.74
CA GLN A 84 13.03 31.69 28.69
C GLN A 84 11.64 32.14 29.17
N SER A 85 11.59 33.33 29.76
CA SER A 85 10.33 33.94 30.22
C SER A 85 9.60 33.09 31.29
N ARG A 86 10.37 32.60 32.28
CA ARG A 86 9.90 31.75 33.40
C ARG A 86 9.40 30.36 33.01
N GLN A 87 9.73 29.88 31.81
CA GLN A 87 9.29 28.56 31.33
C GLN A 87 10.28 27.44 31.64
N GLU A 88 11.54 27.79 31.94
CA GLU A 88 12.62 26.83 32.17
C GLU A 88 13.43 27.21 33.42
N VAL A 89 13.89 26.20 34.16
CA VAL A 89 14.94 26.36 35.17
C VAL A 89 16.17 25.58 34.71
N ASP A 90 17.23 26.31 34.37
CA ASP A 90 18.51 25.78 33.94
C ASP A 90 19.42 25.59 35.14
N LYS A 91 19.88 24.34 35.35
CA LYS A 91 20.96 24.02 36.28
C LYS A 91 22.28 24.03 35.52
N VAL A 92 23.20 24.85 35.99
CA VAL A 92 24.50 25.07 35.36
C VAL A 92 25.60 24.75 36.36
N SER A 93 26.60 24.02 35.92
CA SER A 93 27.79 23.71 36.71
C SER A 93 28.65 24.96 36.96
N SER A 94 29.56 24.88 37.91
CA SER A 94 30.51 25.96 38.22
C SER A 94 31.43 26.34 37.05
N ASP A 95 31.63 25.45 36.06
CA ASP A 95 32.39 25.71 34.85
C ASP A 95 31.52 26.19 33.66
N GLY A 96 30.25 26.53 33.91
CA GLY A 96 29.35 27.15 32.94
C GLY A 96 28.67 26.17 31.97
N LYS A 97 28.62 24.88 32.30
CA LYS A 97 27.95 23.86 31.48
C LYS A 97 26.52 23.62 31.96
N LEU A 98 25.60 23.50 31.02
CA LEU A 98 24.22 23.12 31.32
C LEU A 98 24.16 21.64 31.73
N GLU A 99 23.87 21.36 33.00
CA GLU A 99 23.77 20.00 33.57
C GLU A 99 22.35 19.44 33.43
N ALA A 100 21.35 20.26 33.74
CA ALA A 100 19.95 19.88 33.69
C ALA A 100 19.07 21.06 33.31
N ARG A 101 17.95 20.78 32.66
CA ARG A 101 16.92 21.76 32.33
C ARG A 101 15.58 21.23 32.80
N ILE A 102 14.99 21.94 33.76
CA ILE A 102 13.67 21.65 34.30
C ILE A 102 12.67 22.44 33.47
N THR A 103 11.70 21.75 32.88
CA THR A 103 10.57 22.36 32.18
C THR A 103 9.29 21.77 32.71
N HIS A 104 8.15 22.42 32.46
CA HIS A 104 6.84 21.90 32.83
C HIS A 104 6.44 20.69 31.96
N GLN A 105 7.12 19.54 32.12
CA GLN A 105 6.84 18.33 31.34
C GLN A 105 5.50 17.70 31.74
N GLY A 106 4.66 17.38 30.75
CA GLY A 106 3.52 16.47 30.93
C GLY A 106 2.24 17.06 31.53
N SER A 107 2.11 18.39 31.64
CA SER A 107 0.83 19.00 32.05
C SER A 107 -0.26 18.66 31.02
N LYS A 108 -1.23 17.84 31.43
CA LYS A 108 -2.48 17.60 30.68
C LYS A 108 -3.40 18.83 30.71
N SER A 109 -3.09 19.80 31.56
CA SER A 109 -3.87 21.02 31.77
C SER A 109 -3.43 22.10 30.80
N VAL A 110 -4.41 22.83 30.24
CA VAL A 110 -4.21 24.01 29.37
C VAL A 110 -3.77 25.24 30.17
N SER A 111 -3.65 25.11 31.51
CA SER A 111 -3.17 26.16 32.42
C SER A 111 -1.71 26.51 32.14
N ARG A 112 -1.43 27.80 31.96
CA ARG A 112 -0.07 28.32 31.90
C ARG A 112 0.63 28.12 33.25
N ARG A 113 1.91 27.74 33.23
CA ARG A 113 2.75 27.59 34.42
C ARG A 113 4.00 28.46 34.27
N ASN A 114 4.41 29.08 35.37
CA ASN A 114 5.59 29.94 35.42
C ASN A 114 6.42 29.60 36.67
N PHE A 115 7.72 29.33 36.49
CA PHE A 115 8.67 29.31 37.59
C PHE A 115 8.87 30.74 38.10
N THR A 116 8.44 31.02 39.32
CA THR A 116 8.40 32.38 39.88
C THR A 116 9.55 32.64 40.84
N ASP A 117 10.03 31.59 41.50
CA ASP A 117 11.12 31.66 42.47
C ASP A 117 11.92 30.35 42.42
N VAL A 118 13.21 30.40 42.78
CA VAL A 118 14.10 29.24 42.86
C VAL A 118 15.05 29.40 44.05
N ALA A 119 15.32 28.30 44.74
CA ALA A 119 16.36 28.20 45.76
C ALA A 119 17.14 26.90 45.58
N VAL A 120 18.39 26.85 46.03
CA VAL A 120 19.25 25.67 45.94
C VAL A 120 19.88 25.39 47.29
N ASP A 121 19.94 24.13 47.69
CA ASP A 121 20.60 23.73 48.93
C ASP A 121 22.07 23.32 48.74
N GLY A 122 22.74 22.98 49.85
CA GLY A 122 24.14 22.60 49.82
C GLY A 122 24.47 21.27 49.14
N GLU A 123 23.46 20.42 48.92
CA GLU A 123 23.58 19.17 48.15
C GLU A 123 23.34 19.39 46.64
N GLY A 124 22.95 20.60 46.25
CA GLY A 124 22.63 20.97 44.88
C GLY A 124 21.23 20.50 44.42
N ARG A 125 20.31 20.24 45.36
CA ARG A 125 18.88 20.01 45.09
C ARG A 125 18.21 21.35 44.84
N ILE A 126 17.30 21.39 43.86
CA ILE A 126 16.66 22.63 43.41
C ILE A 126 15.24 22.67 43.93
N PHE A 127 14.85 23.80 44.53
CA PHE A 127 13.50 24.07 44.99
C PHE A 127 12.93 25.16 44.11
N VAL A 128 11.80 24.91 43.45
CA VAL A 128 11.15 25.88 42.57
C VAL A 128 9.77 26.21 43.09
N LEU A 129 9.40 27.48 42.98
CA LEU A 129 8.02 27.93 43.12
C LEU A 129 7.36 27.93 41.74
N ASP A 130 6.48 26.97 41.51
CA ASP A 130 5.70 26.80 40.28
C ASP A 130 4.31 27.43 40.46
N THR A 131 4.06 28.52 39.73
CA THR A 131 2.79 29.26 39.76
C THR A 131 1.92 28.83 38.59
N VAL A 132 0.76 28.27 38.89
CA VAL A 132 -0.22 27.77 37.92
C VAL A 132 -1.30 28.81 37.70
N LEU A 133 -1.36 29.34 36.48
CA LEU A 133 -2.36 30.30 36.03
C LEU A 133 -3.54 29.59 35.36
N ASP A 134 -4.66 30.28 35.20
CA ASP A 134 -5.81 29.78 34.46
C ASP A 134 -5.51 29.56 32.96
N ALA A 135 -6.50 29.09 32.20
CA ALA A 135 -6.36 28.83 30.77
C ALA A 135 -6.07 30.10 29.94
N TYR A 136 -6.22 31.28 30.54
CA TYR A 136 -6.01 32.59 29.93
C TYR A 136 -4.68 33.22 30.38
N GLY A 137 -3.96 32.62 31.32
CA GLY A 137 -2.71 33.15 31.86
C GLY A 137 -2.88 34.39 32.74
N LEU A 138 -4.07 34.59 33.31
CA LEU A 138 -4.40 35.77 34.12
C LEU A 138 -4.48 35.44 35.61
N TYR A 139 -5.31 34.49 36.02
CA TYR A 139 -5.58 34.26 37.44
C TYR A 139 -4.75 33.12 38.01
N VAL A 140 -4.16 33.31 39.19
CA VAL A 140 -3.45 32.25 39.92
C VAL A 140 -4.46 31.25 40.47
N THR A 141 -4.34 30.01 40.02
CA THR A 141 -5.21 28.88 40.40
C THR A 141 -4.55 27.97 41.44
N GLU A 142 -3.22 27.87 41.41
CA GLU A 142 -2.43 27.07 42.35
C GLU A 142 -0.99 27.58 42.38
N GLU A 143 -0.32 27.47 43.53
CA GLU A 143 1.13 27.63 43.64
C GLU A 143 1.71 26.38 44.32
N GLN A 144 2.81 25.86 43.78
CA GLN A 144 3.45 24.65 44.28
C GLN A 144 4.93 24.90 44.54
N ILE A 145 5.41 24.49 45.71
CA ILE A 145 6.85 24.40 45.98
C ILE A 145 7.28 22.97 45.66
N ILE A 146 8.14 22.81 44.66
CA ILE A 146 8.55 21.52 44.14
C ILE A 146 10.07 21.36 44.35
N ARG A 147 10.45 20.25 44.99
CA ARG A 147 11.84 19.83 45.13
C ARG A 147 12.24 18.93 43.98
N TYR A 148 13.32 19.27 43.30
CA TYR A 148 13.99 18.47 42.31
C TYR A 148 15.28 17.87 42.87
N ASP A 149 15.59 16.63 42.50
CA ASP A 149 16.88 16.02 42.82
C ASP A 149 18.06 16.80 42.21
N SER A 150 19.28 16.44 42.62
CA SER A 150 20.50 17.10 42.14
C SER A 150 20.73 17.00 40.63
N ASN A 151 19.97 16.16 39.91
CA ASN A 151 20.04 16.02 38.46
C ASN A 151 18.84 16.67 37.74
N GLY A 152 17.94 17.34 38.47
CA GLY A 152 16.74 17.98 37.92
C GLY A 152 15.69 16.99 37.37
N LYS A 153 15.70 15.71 37.79
CA LYS A 153 14.84 14.67 37.17
C LYS A 153 13.66 14.22 38.04
N SER A 154 13.91 13.92 39.31
CA SER A 154 12.86 13.48 40.23
C SER A 154 12.26 14.68 40.93
N ALA A 155 10.94 14.83 40.88
CA ALA A 155 10.21 15.96 41.45
C ALA A 155 9.28 15.52 42.58
N GLU A 156 9.24 16.28 43.67
CA GLU A 156 8.34 16.08 44.81
C GLU A 156 7.72 17.42 45.22
N THR A 157 6.40 17.50 45.28
CA THR A 157 5.69 18.69 45.77
C THR A 157 5.75 18.72 47.30
N LEU A 158 6.42 19.73 47.86
CA LEU A 158 6.58 19.92 49.31
C LEU A 158 5.43 20.73 49.92
N TYR A 159 4.88 21.66 49.15
CA TYR A 159 3.78 22.52 49.57
C TYR A 159 2.93 22.91 48.37
N SER A 160 1.62 23.03 48.58
CA SER A 160 0.68 23.54 47.58
C SER A 160 -0.28 24.51 48.24
N TRP A 161 -0.45 25.68 47.63
CA TRP A 161 -1.48 26.64 47.95
C TRP A 161 -2.49 26.69 46.80
N LYS A 162 -3.78 26.63 47.12
CA LYS A 162 -4.85 26.72 46.11
C LYS A 162 -5.37 28.14 46.02
N GLY A 163 -5.41 28.64 44.79
CA GLY A 163 -5.94 29.95 44.46
C GLY A 163 -7.44 30.07 44.74
N ASN A 164 -7.84 31.29 45.08
CA ASN A 164 -9.24 31.69 45.21
C ASN A 164 -9.84 32.23 43.89
N GLY A 165 -9.06 32.25 42.81
CA GLY A 165 -9.46 32.76 41.50
C GLY A 165 -9.55 34.30 41.40
N GLN A 166 -9.04 35.04 42.39
CA GLN A 166 -9.08 36.51 42.39
C GLN A 166 -7.71 37.16 42.15
N SER A 167 -6.62 36.48 42.48
CA SER A 167 -5.26 36.99 42.27
C SER A 167 -4.85 36.95 40.80
N LYS A 168 -4.70 38.11 40.16
CA LYS A 168 -4.17 38.21 38.78
C LYS A 168 -2.64 38.18 38.80
N ARG A 169 -2.04 37.15 38.17
CA ARG A 169 -0.60 36.88 37.93
C ARG A 169 0.37 36.98 39.12
N VAL A 170 -0.07 37.49 40.27
CA VAL A 170 0.72 37.62 41.49
C VAL A 170 0.28 36.55 42.48
N GLY A 171 1.24 35.69 42.83
CA GLY A 171 1.09 34.64 43.82
C GLY A 171 1.11 35.14 45.26
N GLN A 172 0.64 34.27 46.17
CA GLN A 172 0.71 34.46 47.63
C GLN A 172 2.00 33.91 48.23
N LEU A 173 2.69 32.99 47.54
CA LEU A 173 3.97 32.44 48.01
C LEU A 173 5.12 33.35 47.53
N LYS A 174 6.01 33.72 48.46
CA LYS A 174 7.12 34.66 48.17
C LYS A 174 8.38 34.30 48.97
N GLY A 175 9.53 34.74 48.49
CA GLY A 175 10.79 34.75 49.25
C GLY A 175 11.32 33.35 49.55
N LEU A 176 11.32 32.46 48.56
CA LEU A 176 11.80 31.08 48.70
C LEU A 176 13.30 31.09 49.00
N GLN A 177 13.71 30.53 50.14
CA GLN A 177 15.10 30.56 50.60
C GLN A 177 15.46 29.25 51.30
N VAL A 178 16.68 28.75 51.07
CA VAL A 178 17.23 27.65 51.85
C VAL A 178 18.22 28.20 52.87
N GLN A 179 18.07 27.83 54.13
CA GLN A 179 19.05 28.14 55.17
C GLN A 179 19.23 26.95 56.10
N GLY A 180 20.47 26.49 56.24
CA GLY A 180 20.79 25.29 57.02
C GLY A 180 20.11 24.04 56.43
N GLU A 181 19.37 23.31 57.26
CA GLU A 181 18.64 22.10 56.87
C GLU A 181 17.13 22.34 56.65
N SER A 182 16.73 23.59 56.43
CA SER A 182 15.33 23.98 56.24
C SER A 182 15.12 24.88 55.02
N LEU A 183 13.95 24.75 54.40
CA LEU A 183 13.43 25.64 53.35
C LEU A 183 12.44 26.61 54.00
N PHE A 184 12.62 27.91 53.73
CA PHE A 184 11.78 28.98 54.21
C PHE A 184 11.06 29.67 53.05
N PHE A 185 9.82 30.08 53.30
CA PHE A 185 9.03 30.88 52.36
C PHE A 185 7.93 31.63 53.12
N PHE A 186 7.36 32.65 52.50
CA PHE A 186 6.28 33.42 53.07
C PHE A 186 4.96 33.11 52.38
N VAL A 187 3.88 33.05 53.17
CA VAL A 187 2.50 33.02 52.69
C VAL A 187 1.89 34.38 52.99
N SER A 188 1.51 35.10 51.94
CA SER A 188 0.81 36.37 52.03
C SER A 188 -0.70 36.13 52.05
N GLU A 189 -1.37 36.61 53.10
CA GLU A 189 -2.82 36.73 53.19
C GLU A 189 -3.15 38.23 53.36
N THR A 190 -4.39 38.65 53.09
CA THR A 190 -4.78 40.06 52.90
C THR A 190 -4.17 41.04 53.91
N ASP A 191 -4.13 40.68 55.20
CA ASP A 191 -3.57 41.52 56.28
C ASP A 191 -2.49 40.80 57.12
N ARG A 192 -2.07 39.61 56.69
CA ARG A 192 -1.21 38.72 57.48
C ARG A 192 -0.17 38.06 56.59
N ILE A 193 1.09 38.15 57.00
CA ILE A 193 2.20 37.45 56.35
C ILE A 193 2.74 36.42 57.33
N ALA A 194 2.75 35.15 56.91
CA ALA A 194 3.27 34.03 57.71
C ALA A 194 4.59 33.53 57.11
N LEU A 195 5.62 33.40 57.95
CA LEU A 195 6.86 32.70 57.62
C LEU A 195 6.64 31.20 57.86
N MET A 196 6.89 30.42 56.83
CA MET A 196 6.76 28.97 56.83
C MET A 196 8.14 28.32 56.74
N GLU A 197 8.32 27.21 57.45
CA GLU A 197 9.51 26.38 57.44
C GLU A 197 9.15 24.94 57.03
N ILE A 198 9.94 24.36 56.13
CA ILE A 198 9.88 22.94 55.76
C ILE A 198 11.27 22.32 56.00
N PRO A 199 11.41 21.36 56.94
CA PRO A 199 12.66 20.63 57.12
C PRO A 199 13.02 19.83 55.87
N LEU A 200 14.27 19.93 55.41
CA LEU A 200 14.75 19.22 54.21
C LEU A 200 14.81 17.70 54.38
N SER A 201 14.91 17.23 55.64
CA SER A 201 14.82 15.82 56.02
C SER A 201 13.43 15.19 55.81
N GLY A 202 12.41 16.02 55.54
CA GLY A 202 11.03 15.62 55.30
C GLY A 202 10.09 16.03 56.44
N GLY A 203 8.87 16.43 56.09
CA GLY A 203 7.86 16.91 57.04
C GLY A 203 6.85 17.86 56.37
N ASN A 204 5.84 18.27 57.12
CA ASN A 204 4.88 19.27 56.67
C ASN A 204 5.38 20.70 56.95
N ALA A 205 4.99 21.66 56.12
CA ALA A 205 5.25 23.07 56.36
C ALA A 205 4.66 23.52 57.71
N LYS A 206 5.47 24.24 58.49
CA LYS A 206 5.10 24.78 59.80
C LYS A 206 5.26 26.29 59.80
N GLU A 207 4.25 26.99 60.31
CA GLU A 207 4.36 28.42 60.59
C GLU A 207 5.30 28.66 61.78
N THR A 208 6.37 29.43 61.58
CA THR A 208 7.35 29.76 62.61
C THR A 208 7.20 31.18 63.13
N PHE A 209 6.70 32.10 62.30
CA PHE A 209 6.50 33.50 62.66
C PHE A 209 5.40 34.14 61.80
N LYS A 210 4.81 35.24 62.29
CA LYS A 210 3.83 36.02 61.55
C LYS A 210 3.90 37.50 61.89
N PHE A 211 3.55 38.33 60.93
CA PHE A 211 3.43 39.78 61.08
C PHE A 211 2.33 40.33 60.17
N SER A 212 1.96 41.59 60.37
CA SER A 212 0.90 42.25 59.59
C SER A 212 1.46 43.40 58.76
N LEU A 213 0.85 43.61 57.60
CA LEU A 213 1.16 44.77 56.77
C LEU A 213 0.50 46.04 57.34
N PRO A 214 1.15 47.21 57.21
CA PRO A 214 0.50 48.48 57.49
C PRO A 214 -0.70 48.72 56.55
N VAL A 215 -1.69 49.49 57.00
CA VAL A 215 -2.91 49.81 56.23
C VAL A 215 -2.58 50.39 54.85
N ASN A 216 -3.34 49.97 53.83
CA ASN A 216 -3.19 50.38 52.42
C ASN A 216 -1.79 50.13 51.84
N ARG A 217 -1.15 49.04 52.26
CA ARG A 217 0.09 48.54 51.66
C ARG A 217 -0.19 47.24 50.93
N TYR A 218 0.56 47.04 49.86
CA TYR A 218 0.64 45.79 49.14
C TYR A 218 2.06 45.25 49.28
N LEU A 219 2.21 43.96 49.57
CA LEU A 219 3.50 43.30 49.68
C LEU A 219 4.08 43.05 48.29
N SER A 220 5.13 43.79 47.93
CA SER A 220 5.84 43.55 46.67
C SER A 220 6.75 42.32 46.82
N GLU A 221 7.66 42.35 47.78
CA GLU A 221 8.63 41.29 48.06
C GLU A 221 8.92 41.19 49.56
N VAL A 222 9.38 40.02 49.99
CA VAL A 222 9.81 39.73 51.37
C VAL A 222 10.97 38.75 51.35
N ILE A 223 11.95 38.97 52.22
CA ILE A 223 13.11 38.09 52.41
C ILE A 223 13.48 38.00 53.89
N GLY A 224 14.20 36.94 54.26
CA GLY A 224 14.61 36.64 55.62
C GLY A 224 14.00 35.35 56.15
N THR A 225 14.63 34.80 57.18
CA THR A 225 14.31 33.47 57.75
C THR A 225 14.06 33.51 59.25
N GLN A 226 14.31 34.65 59.90
CA GLN A 226 14.11 34.82 61.34
C GLN A 226 13.67 36.25 61.71
N PRO A 227 12.84 36.42 62.76
CA PRO A 227 12.42 37.74 63.23
C PRO A 227 13.61 38.65 63.53
N GLY A 228 13.47 39.96 63.30
CA GLY A 228 14.59 40.91 63.42
C GLY A 228 15.54 40.92 62.21
N GLN A 229 15.37 39.99 61.25
CA GLN A 229 16.09 39.95 59.97
C GLN A 229 15.16 39.74 58.77
N ILE A 230 13.85 39.94 58.95
CA ILE A 230 12.88 39.90 57.85
C ILE A 230 12.71 41.30 57.28
N TYR A 231 12.97 41.43 55.99
CA TYR A 231 12.78 42.67 55.25
C TYR A 231 11.68 42.49 54.21
N TYR A 232 10.86 43.52 54.02
CA TYR A 232 9.87 43.51 52.94
C TYR A 232 9.72 44.90 52.31
N THR A 233 9.37 44.92 51.03
CA THR A 233 9.08 46.15 50.29
C THR A 233 7.60 46.23 49.90
N THR A 234 7.11 47.44 49.70
CA THR A 234 5.71 47.71 49.33
C THR A 234 5.63 48.57 48.08
N LYS A 235 4.48 48.55 47.39
CA LYS A 235 4.21 49.37 46.18
C LYS A 235 4.41 50.87 46.35
N ARG A 236 4.45 51.34 47.59
CA ARG A 236 4.70 52.74 47.96
C ARG A 236 6.20 53.06 48.17
N GLY A 237 7.09 52.18 47.77
CA GLY A 237 8.53 52.49 47.64
C GLY A 237 9.32 52.51 48.95
N ALA A 238 8.97 51.67 49.92
CA ALA A 238 9.65 51.62 51.21
C ALA A 238 10.00 50.19 51.61
N ILE A 239 11.19 50.01 52.19
CA ILE A 239 11.63 48.77 52.84
C ILE A 239 11.35 48.87 54.33
N PHE A 240 10.73 47.83 54.86
CA PHE A 240 10.45 47.65 56.27
C PHE A 240 11.30 46.51 56.81
N LEU A 241 11.76 46.67 58.05
CA LEU A 241 12.35 45.61 58.85
C LEU A 241 11.33 45.18 59.91
N VAL A 242 11.06 43.88 59.98
CA VAL A 242 10.15 43.30 60.98
C VAL A 242 10.93 42.99 62.25
N ALA A 243 10.54 43.61 63.35
CA ALA A 243 11.09 43.36 64.67
C ALA A 243 10.63 42.02 65.25
N GLU A 244 11.29 41.55 66.31
CA GLU A 244 10.96 40.27 66.96
C GLU A 244 9.51 40.19 67.50
N ASN A 245 8.92 41.33 67.82
CA ASN A 245 7.53 41.43 68.28
C ASN A 245 6.50 41.45 67.13
N GLY A 246 6.93 41.42 65.87
CA GLY A 246 6.08 41.50 64.69
C GLY A 246 5.81 42.92 64.17
N ASP A 247 6.31 43.96 64.85
CA ASP A 247 6.15 45.33 64.40
C ASP A 247 7.09 45.66 63.24
N SER A 248 6.59 46.40 62.26
CA SER A 248 7.35 46.80 61.07
C SER A 248 7.86 48.24 61.20
N ARG A 249 9.18 48.44 61.07
CA ARG A 249 9.80 49.78 61.02
C ARG A 249 10.34 50.08 59.63
N ILE A 250 10.12 51.29 59.14
CA ILE A 250 10.71 51.74 57.87
C ILE A 250 12.22 51.89 58.07
N VAL A 251 13.01 51.21 57.23
CA VAL A 251 14.48 51.31 57.19
C VAL A 251 14.97 52.00 55.92
N TYR A 252 14.16 52.02 54.88
CA TYR A 252 14.44 52.74 53.64
C TYR A 252 13.12 53.25 53.03
N PRO A 253 13.05 54.48 52.47
CA PRO A 253 14.12 55.46 52.36
C PRO A 253 14.56 56.03 53.72
N LEU A 254 15.81 56.50 53.80
CA LEU A 254 16.37 57.09 55.02
C LEU A 254 15.58 58.34 55.45
N PRO A 255 15.56 58.71 56.74
CA PRO A 255 14.88 59.93 57.21
C PRO A 255 15.35 61.22 56.51
N THR A 256 16.58 61.25 56.01
CA THR A 256 17.17 62.36 55.25
C THR A 256 16.83 62.35 53.76
N MET A 257 16.25 61.26 53.26
CA MET A 257 15.86 61.13 51.87
C MET A 257 14.43 61.64 51.65
N ASP A 258 14.25 62.37 50.55
CA ASP A 258 12.93 62.83 50.12
C ASP A 258 12.09 61.64 49.66
N ARG A 259 11.02 61.38 50.43
CA ARG A 259 10.12 60.26 50.15
C ARG A 259 9.24 60.50 48.93
N THR A 260 9.13 61.73 48.44
CA THR A 260 8.27 62.10 47.29
C THR A 260 8.90 61.79 45.94
N ARG A 261 10.18 61.37 45.89
CA ARG A 261 10.84 60.94 44.66
C ARG A 261 10.33 59.57 44.19
N LYS A 262 10.51 59.25 42.90
CA LYS A 262 10.20 57.97 42.24
C LYS A 262 11.10 56.82 42.73
N ASN A 263 11.08 56.56 44.03
CA ASN A 263 11.87 55.52 44.69
C ASN A 263 11.02 54.26 44.86
N PHE A 264 11.49 53.13 44.35
CA PHE A 264 10.89 51.83 44.59
C PHE A 264 11.99 50.76 44.60
N PRO A 265 12.36 50.23 45.77
CA PRO A 265 13.36 49.20 45.89
C PRO A 265 12.78 47.85 45.46
N GLU A 266 13.55 47.12 44.66
CA GLU A 266 13.18 45.84 44.04
C GLU A 266 14.26 44.79 44.32
N HIS A 267 13.90 43.51 44.23
CA HIS A 267 14.79 42.36 44.35
C HIS A 267 15.64 42.39 45.63
N LEU A 268 15.00 42.10 46.76
CA LEU A 268 15.67 42.02 48.06
C LEU A 268 16.49 40.73 48.18
N SER A 269 17.76 40.86 48.57
CA SER A 269 18.69 39.77 48.88
C SER A 269 19.35 39.98 50.24
N LEU A 270 19.73 38.89 50.93
CA LEU A 270 20.45 38.92 52.19
C LEU A 270 21.77 38.15 52.10
N ASP A 271 22.83 38.74 52.63
CA ASP A 271 24.07 37.99 52.88
C ASP A 271 23.97 37.15 54.17
N PRO A 272 24.93 36.23 54.43
CA PRO A 272 24.95 35.44 55.67
C PRO A 272 25.07 36.25 56.97
N SER A 273 25.47 37.51 56.91
CA SER A 273 25.57 38.41 58.06
C SER A 273 24.27 39.20 58.34
N GLY A 274 23.27 39.08 57.47
CA GLY A 274 22.00 39.82 57.53
C GLY A 274 22.06 41.20 56.88
N LYS A 275 23.08 41.47 56.06
CA LYS A 275 23.21 42.66 55.23
C LYS A 275 22.22 42.59 54.08
N LEU A 276 21.36 43.62 54.00
CA LEU A 276 20.37 43.73 52.95
C LEU A 276 21.01 44.30 51.69
N ILE A 277 20.72 43.67 50.55
CA ILE A 277 21.09 44.11 49.21
C ILE A 277 19.80 44.24 48.40
N PHE A 278 19.68 45.30 47.63
CA PHE A 278 18.49 45.53 46.81
C PHE A 278 18.82 46.44 45.63
N ILE A 279 17.97 46.40 44.61
CA ILE A 279 18.03 47.32 43.48
C ILE A 279 17.41 48.65 43.92
N ASP A 280 18.22 49.69 43.97
CA ASP A 280 17.80 51.05 44.29
C ASP A 280 17.58 51.82 42.99
N ARG A 281 16.30 51.93 42.59
CA ARG A 281 15.87 52.64 41.38
C ARG A 281 15.90 54.17 41.56
N LEU A 282 16.01 54.68 42.77
CA LEU A 282 16.24 56.10 43.01
C LEU A 282 17.69 56.48 42.65
N LEU A 283 18.64 55.59 42.98
CA LEU A 283 20.07 55.78 42.69
C LEU A 283 20.51 55.13 41.37
N ASN A 284 19.63 54.38 40.70
CA ASN A 284 19.95 53.56 39.53
C ASN A 284 21.15 52.64 39.77
N ALA A 285 21.17 51.97 40.93
CA ALA A 285 22.31 51.21 41.41
C ALA A 285 21.89 50.04 42.31
N VAL A 286 22.76 49.03 42.46
CA VAL A 286 22.57 47.99 43.50
C VAL A 286 23.15 48.51 44.81
N THR A 287 22.31 48.62 45.82
CA THR A 287 22.64 49.23 47.11
C THR A 287 22.59 48.19 48.21
N SER A 288 23.46 48.37 49.21
CA SER A 288 23.46 47.55 50.40
C SER A 288 23.32 48.37 51.68
N MET A 289 22.74 47.73 52.70
CA MET A 289 22.45 48.30 54.00
C MET A 289 22.82 47.32 55.11
N GLU A 290 23.64 47.78 56.04
CA GLU A 290 24.06 47.00 57.21
C GLU A 290 22.92 46.88 58.23
N PRO A 291 22.68 45.69 58.82
CA PRO A 291 21.53 45.46 59.70
C PRO A 291 21.60 46.33 60.98
N ASN A 292 22.81 46.60 61.46
CA ASN A 292 23.07 47.39 62.68
C ASN A 292 23.35 48.88 62.40
N LYS A 293 23.39 49.31 61.13
CA LYS A 293 23.59 50.71 60.72
C LYS A 293 22.66 51.05 59.55
N PRO A 294 21.33 51.10 59.77
CA PRO A 294 20.38 51.35 58.70
C PRO A 294 20.58 52.71 58.01
N ASN A 295 21.27 53.66 58.64
CA ASN A 295 21.54 54.99 58.06
C ASN A 295 22.76 55.06 57.13
N SER A 296 23.51 53.96 56.92
CA SER A 296 24.65 53.93 56.01
C SER A 296 24.36 53.05 54.80
N LEU A 297 23.84 53.67 53.73
CA LEU A 297 23.71 53.03 52.43
C LEU A 297 25.07 53.00 51.74
N LYS A 298 25.44 51.85 51.20
CA LYS A 298 26.65 51.69 50.37
C LYS A 298 26.23 51.16 49.00
N VAL A 299 26.49 51.94 47.96
CA VAL A 299 26.37 51.47 46.57
C VAL A 299 27.42 50.37 46.35
N VAL A 300 26.95 49.19 45.94
CA VAL A 300 27.78 48.01 45.68
C VAL A 300 28.12 47.90 44.21
N VAL A 301 27.16 48.21 43.34
CA VAL A 301 27.33 48.26 41.88
C VAL A 301 26.74 49.58 41.40
N GLU A 302 27.57 50.47 40.88
CA GLU A 302 27.13 51.74 40.27
C GLU A 302 26.56 51.49 38.86
N GLY A 303 25.50 52.22 38.48
CA GLY A 303 24.91 52.13 37.14
C GLY A 303 25.91 52.30 35.99
N VAL A 304 26.92 53.17 36.15
CA VAL A 304 27.98 53.41 35.15
C VAL A 304 28.90 52.18 34.97
N SER A 305 29.03 51.35 36.00
CA SER A 305 29.82 50.11 35.93
C SER A 305 29.12 48.99 35.16
N LEU A 306 27.78 49.05 35.02
CA LEU A 306 26.99 48.11 34.22
C LEU A 306 27.22 48.29 32.73
N GLU A 307 27.20 49.52 32.22
CA GLU A 307 27.42 49.81 30.80
C GLU A 307 28.85 49.40 30.34
N THR A 308 29.82 49.45 31.26
CA THR A 308 31.18 48.96 31.00
C THR A 308 31.27 47.42 30.99
N ALA A 309 30.46 46.76 31.82
CA ALA A 309 30.40 45.30 31.94
C ALA A 309 29.59 44.64 30.82
N ALA A 310 28.51 45.30 30.37
CA ALA A 310 27.62 44.90 29.31
C ALA A 310 27.26 46.15 28.46
N PRO A 311 27.92 46.36 27.30
CA PRO A 311 27.72 47.53 26.47
C PRO A 311 26.26 47.68 26.02
N GLY A 312 25.64 48.82 26.34
CA GLY A 312 24.22 49.09 26.04
C GLY A 312 23.26 48.68 27.15
N ALA A 313 23.73 47.99 28.20
CA ALA A 313 22.87 47.62 29.33
C ALA A 313 22.61 48.82 30.23
N GLU A 314 21.34 49.16 30.40
CA GLU A 314 20.91 50.23 31.27
C GLU A 314 20.55 49.72 32.68
N SER A 315 20.62 50.63 33.66
CA SER A 315 20.32 50.29 35.06
C SER A 315 18.90 49.76 35.29
N TYR A 316 17.95 50.04 34.40
CA TYR A 316 16.59 49.51 34.47
C TYR A 316 16.48 48.04 34.03
N GLU A 317 17.46 47.52 33.28
CA GLU A 317 17.49 46.13 32.79
C GLU A 317 17.88 45.10 33.85
N ILE A 318 18.29 45.55 35.03
CA ILE A 318 18.55 44.64 36.16
C ILE A 318 17.22 44.00 36.56
N MET A 319 17.15 42.68 36.34
CA MET A 319 15.98 41.85 36.57
C MET A 319 15.98 41.18 37.93
N ASP A 320 17.15 40.94 38.53
CA ASP A 320 17.28 40.33 39.85
C ASP A 320 18.69 40.53 40.42
N VAL A 321 18.81 40.47 41.75
CA VAL A 321 20.10 40.47 42.44
C VAL A 321 20.09 39.45 43.56
N ASP A 322 21.14 38.64 43.66
CA ASP A 322 21.26 37.59 44.67
C ASP A 322 22.67 37.54 45.25
N TRP A 323 22.78 37.26 46.55
CA TRP A 323 24.09 37.13 47.19
C TRP A 323 24.63 35.72 46.97
N THR A 324 25.81 35.62 46.39
CA THR A 324 26.37 34.31 46.01
C THR A 324 26.91 33.57 47.23
N ALA A 325 26.73 32.26 47.26
CA ALA A 325 27.28 31.40 48.31
C ALA A 325 28.83 31.45 48.41
N GLY A 326 29.50 31.89 47.34
CA GLY A 326 30.95 32.05 47.26
C GLY A 326 31.49 33.38 47.81
N GLY A 327 30.65 34.27 48.33
CA GLY A 327 31.04 35.58 48.83
C GLY A 327 31.12 36.61 47.69
N GLY A 328 29.97 37.12 47.25
CA GLY A 328 29.89 38.08 46.15
C GLY A 328 28.45 38.35 45.74
N LEU A 329 28.25 38.99 44.59
CA LEU A 329 26.93 39.40 44.10
C LEU A 329 26.69 38.90 42.68
N ALA A 330 25.55 38.25 42.46
CA ALA A 330 25.02 37.94 41.14
C ALA A 330 24.02 39.02 40.75
N VAL A 331 24.19 39.59 39.56
CA VAL A 331 23.28 40.59 38.97
C VAL A 331 22.74 40.01 37.67
N VAL A 332 21.43 39.82 37.59
CA VAL A 332 20.74 39.21 36.46
C VAL A 332 20.24 40.32 35.53
N LEU A 333 20.70 40.31 34.29
CA LEU A 333 20.15 41.11 33.18
C LEU A 333 19.27 40.23 32.31
N ASN A 334 18.57 40.81 31.34
CA ASN A 334 17.66 40.07 30.47
C ASN A 334 18.36 38.94 29.66
N ASP A 335 19.59 39.19 29.20
CA ASP A 335 20.37 38.30 28.31
C ASP A 335 21.75 37.89 28.88
N ALA A 336 22.09 38.36 30.07
CA ALA A 336 23.38 38.10 30.70
C ALA A 336 23.29 37.99 32.23
N LEU A 337 24.22 37.24 32.81
CA LEU A 337 24.46 37.15 34.24
C LEU A 337 25.83 37.76 34.54
N LEU A 338 25.85 38.79 35.38
CA LEU A 338 27.08 39.44 35.85
C LEU A 338 27.41 38.93 37.26
N ARG A 339 28.67 38.55 37.49
CA ARG A 339 29.16 38.14 38.81
C ARG A 339 30.15 39.17 39.32
N TYR A 340 29.96 39.62 40.55
CA TYR A 340 30.85 40.54 41.26
C TYR A 340 31.44 39.85 42.50
N ASP A 341 32.68 40.18 42.84
CA ASP A 341 33.33 39.73 44.09
C ASP A 341 32.82 40.50 45.33
N GLU A 342 33.23 40.09 46.55
CA GLU A 342 32.87 40.81 47.80
C GLU A 342 33.28 42.30 47.79
N GLY A 343 34.28 42.65 46.97
CA GLY A 343 34.78 44.01 46.81
C GLY A 343 33.97 44.87 45.84
N GLY A 344 32.98 44.31 45.14
CA GLY A 344 32.18 44.99 44.12
C GLY A 344 32.87 45.09 42.76
N ARG A 345 33.89 44.28 42.48
CA ARG A 345 34.56 44.22 41.16
C ARG A 345 33.94 43.11 40.32
N LEU A 346 33.77 43.38 39.03
CA LEU A 346 33.26 42.40 38.07
C LEU A 346 34.23 41.21 37.95
N ALA A 347 33.78 40.03 38.37
CA ALA A 347 34.51 38.77 38.32
C ALA A 347 34.27 38.01 37.00
N GLY A 348 33.10 38.18 36.37
CA GLY A 348 32.79 37.56 35.08
C GLY A 348 31.41 37.90 34.53
N VAL A 349 31.25 37.71 33.22
CA VAL A 349 30.00 37.90 32.49
C VAL A 349 29.65 36.60 31.77
N GLN A 350 28.43 36.13 31.97
CA GLN A 350 27.94 34.90 31.36
C GLN A 350 26.68 35.20 30.54
N SER A 351 26.78 35.09 29.21
CA SER A 351 25.66 35.27 28.27
C SER A 351 25.25 33.97 27.56
N LYS A 352 25.97 32.87 27.82
CA LYS A 352 25.74 31.56 27.21
C LYS A 352 26.10 30.43 28.17
N PHE A 353 25.43 29.30 28.02
CA PHE A 353 25.81 28.03 28.66
C PHE A 353 26.26 27.02 27.61
N SER A 354 27.38 26.35 27.87
CA SER A 354 27.84 25.28 26.97
C SER A 354 27.15 23.97 27.28
N TYR A 355 26.81 23.20 26.24
CA TYR A 355 26.27 21.85 26.44
C TYR A 355 27.38 20.87 26.88
N GLU A 356 27.00 19.91 27.73
CA GLU A 356 27.89 18.80 28.06
C GLU A 356 28.19 17.93 26.82
N ARG A 357 29.38 17.29 26.76
CA ARG A 357 29.78 16.44 25.64
C ARG A 357 28.78 15.29 25.40
N SER A 358 28.19 14.76 26.46
CA SER A 358 27.16 13.72 26.42
C SER A 358 25.95 14.17 25.57
N VAL A 359 25.48 15.40 25.79
CA VAL A 359 24.34 16.03 25.10
C VAL A 359 24.69 16.27 23.63
N ILE A 360 25.86 16.83 23.33
CA ILE A 360 26.32 17.06 21.96
C ILE A 360 26.39 15.73 21.19
N THR A 361 26.94 14.68 21.81
CA THR A 361 27.00 13.35 21.20
C THR A 361 25.60 12.79 20.94
N GLY A 362 24.66 13.02 21.87
CA GLY A 362 23.25 12.71 21.70
C GLY A 362 22.60 13.44 20.51
N LYS A 363 22.86 14.75 20.35
CA LYS A 363 22.40 15.52 19.18
C LYS A 363 22.89 14.88 17.88
N TRP A 364 24.19 14.57 17.81
CA TRP A 364 24.78 13.92 16.64
C TRP A 364 24.13 12.56 16.34
N LEU A 365 23.91 11.72 17.35
CA LEU A 365 23.26 10.43 17.16
C LEU A 365 21.84 10.58 16.61
N VAL A 366 21.06 11.54 17.11
CA VAL A 366 19.69 11.79 16.61
C VAL A 366 19.70 12.26 15.15
N TRP A 367 20.60 13.18 14.80
CA TRP A 367 20.71 13.68 13.43
C TRP A 367 21.27 12.64 12.45
N ILE A 368 22.27 11.86 12.85
CA ILE A 368 22.79 10.72 12.06
C ILE A 368 21.68 9.69 11.86
N PHE A 369 20.91 9.37 12.90
CA PHE A 369 19.79 8.45 12.80
C PHE A 369 18.69 9.00 11.89
N GLY A 370 18.35 10.29 12.01
CA GLY A 370 17.40 10.96 11.12
C GLY A 370 17.84 10.92 9.65
N ALA A 371 19.11 11.24 9.37
CA ALA A 371 19.69 11.18 8.03
C ALA A 371 19.72 9.75 7.48
N ALA A 372 20.14 8.78 8.29
CA ALA A 372 20.11 7.35 7.93
C ALA A 372 18.67 6.88 7.65
N SER A 373 17.69 7.34 8.43
CA SER A 373 16.28 7.04 8.23
C SER A 373 15.75 7.62 6.92
N ALA A 374 16.09 8.87 6.61
CA ALA A 374 15.71 9.51 5.36
C ALA A 374 16.33 8.78 4.16
N ALA A 375 17.61 8.43 4.25
CA ALA A 375 18.30 7.63 3.23
C ALA A 375 17.65 6.24 3.07
N LEU A 376 17.30 5.57 4.17
CA LEU A 376 16.65 4.26 4.17
C LEU A 376 15.22 4.35 3.65
N LEU A 377 14.51 5.45 3.90
CA LEU A 377 13.18 5.73 3.33
C LEU A 377 13.25 5.97 1.82
N VAL A 378 14.22 6.77 1.34
CA VAL A 378 14.46 6.97 -0.10
C VAL A 378 14.87 5.64 -0.77
N PHE A 379 15.76 4.88 -0.13
CA PHE A 379 16.17 3.56 -0.61
C PHE A 379 14.99 2.58 -0.63
N SER A 380 14.16 2.56 0.41
CA SER A 380 12.97 1.71 0.49
C SER A 380 11.93 2.10 -0.56
N LEU A 381 11.66 3.40 -0.75
CA LEU A 381 10.79 3.91 -1.80
C LEU A 381 11.29 3.51 -3.19
N ARG A 382 12.60 3.64 -3.44
CA ARG A 382 13.22 3.22 -4.70
C ARG A 382 13.14 1.70 -4.89
N LEU A 383 13.45 0.93 -3.86
CA LEU A 383 13.45 -0.54 -3.91
C LEU A 383 12.03 -1.05 -4.13
N VAL A 384 11.06 -0.52 -3.40
CA VAL A 384 9.63 -0.77 -3.59
C VAL A 384 9.19 -0.35 -4.99
N PHE A 385 9.50 0.85 -5.46
CA PHE A 385 9.10 1.29 -6.80
C PHE A 385 9.65 0.36 -7.89
N VAL A 386 10.94 0.04 -7.84
CA VAL A 386 11.59 -0.83 -8.83
C VAL A 386 11.06 -2.27 -8.73
N HIS A 387 10.93 -2.85 -7.53
CA HIS A 387 10.47 -4.24 -7.39
C HIS A 387 8.96 -4.41 -7.55
N VAL A 388 8.14 -3.45 -7.13
CA VAL A 388 6.68 -3.54 -7.20
C VAL A 388 6.17 -3.16 -8.59
N MET A 389 6.70 -2.10 -9.21
CA MET A 389 6.20 -1.67 -10.52
C MET A 389 6.65 -2.59 -11.66
N ASN A 390 7.89 -3.07 -11.65
CA ASN A 390 8.44 -3.87 -12.76
C ASN A 390 8.21 -5.39 -12.62
N ARG A 391 7.70 -5.89 -11.49
CA ARG A 391 7.33 -7.32 -11.35
C ARG A 391 5.83 -7.56 -11.56
N ARG A 392 5.46 -8.83 -11.74
CA ARG A 392 4.06 -9.31 -11.86
C ARG A 392 3.33 -9.27 -10.51
N PHE A 393 3.28 -8.11 -9.86
CA PHE A 393 2.39 -7.90 -8.71
C PHE A 393 0.94 -7.74 -9.15
N SER A 394 0.03 -8.11 -8.24
CA SER A 394 -1.38 -7.75 -8.38
C SER A 394 -1.52 -6.24 -8.55
N LEU A 395 -2.33 -5.81 -9.52
CA LEU A 395 -2.72 -4.42 -9.75
C LEU A 395 -3.17 -3.71 -8.47
N PHE A 396 -3.75 -4.46 -7.52
CA PHE A 396 -4.08 -3.98 -6.18
C PHE A 396 -2.91 -3.27 -5.49
N PHE A 397 -1.80 -3.99 -5.34
CA PHE A 397 -0.66 -3.49 -4.58
C PHE A 397 -0.04 -2.30 -5.29
N LYS A 398 0.01 -2.32 -6.62
CA LYS A 398 0.50 -1.17 -7.41
C LYS A 398 -0.35 0.08 -7.17
N MET A 399 -1.68 -0.05 -7.21
CA MET A 399 -2.61 1.07 -6.94
C MET A 399 -2.47 1.61 -5.51
N VAL A 400 -2.38 0.73 -4.51
CA VAL A 400 -2.20 1.12 -3.10
C VAL A 400 -0.88 1.85 -2.90
N PHE A 401 0.22 1.33 -3.45
CA PHE A 401 1.54 1.96 -3.32
C PHE A 401 1.63 3.34 -3.98
N ILE A 402 0.82 3.63 -5.00
CA ILE A 402 0.78 4.95 -5.65
C ILE A 402 -0.15 5.89 -4.88
N THR A 403 -1.34 5.44 -4.52
CA THR A 403 -2.38 6.31 -3.95
C THR A 403 -2.07 6.75 -2.52
N VAL A 404 -1.58 5.85 -1.66
CA VAL A 404 -1.36 6.15 -0.24
C VAL A 404 -0.34 7.28 -0.02
N PRO A 405 0.86 7.26 -0.62
CA PRO A 405 1.83 8.34 -0.45
C PRO A 405 1.32 9.69 -0.99
N ILE A 406 0.61 9.69 -2.12
CA ILE A 406 0.03 10.91 -2.70
C ILE A 406 -0.97 11.53 -1.72
N VAL A 407 -1.89 10.73 -1.18
CA VAL A 407 -2.87 11.22 -0.20
C VAL A 407 -2.17 11.77 1.05
N VAL A 408 -1.17 11.05 1.58
CA VAL A 408 -0.42 11.51 2.76
C VAL A 408 0.30 12.84 2.49
N ILE A 409 0.99 12.97 1.35
CA ILE A 409 1.69 14.20 0.98
C ILE A 409 0.70 15.37 0.82
N CYS A 410 -0.42 15.16 0.10
CA CYS A 410 -1.46 16.16 -0.05
C CYS A 410 -2.02 16.61 1.30
N MET A 411 -2.22 15.67 2.23
CA MET A 411 -2.74 15.96 3.57
C MET A 411 -1.75 16.74 4.43
N ILE A 412 -0.45 16.45 4.34
CA ILE A 412 0.61 17.23 5.01
C ILE A 412 0.64 18.66 4.46
N LEU A 413 0.62 18.82 3.13
CA LEU A 413 0.62 20.14 2.49
C LEU A 413 -0.64 20.94 2.86
N LEU A 414 -1.81 20.31 2.85
CA LEU A 414 -3.06 20.95 3.24
C LEU A 414 -3.06 21.36 4.71
N SER A 415 -2.59 20.48 5.61
CA SER A 415 -2.46 20.79 7.03
C SER A 415 -1.56 22.01 7.28
N ASN A 416 -0.42 22.08 6.59
CA ASN A 416 0.50 23.20 6.69
C ASN A 416 -0.13 24.50 6.15
N PHE A 417 -0.84 24.42 5.02
CA PHE A 417 -1.55 25.56 4.44
C PHE A 417 -2.65 26.10 5.36
N ILE A 418 -3.49 25.21 5.92
CA ILE A 418 -4.55 25.59 6.85
C ILE A 418 -3.96 26.25 8.09
N TYR A 419 -2.92 25.68 8.68
CA TYR A 419 -2.27 26.23 9.88
C TYR A 419 -1.73 27.63 9.63
N ASN A 420 -0.91 27.81 8.58
CA ASN A 420 -0.31 29.11 8.29
C ASN A 420 -1.37 30.17 7.96
N SER A 421 -2.42 29.79 7.22
CA SER A 421 -3.52 30.69 6.87
C SER A 421 -4.37 31.07 8.07
N PHE A 422 -4.66 30.12 8.96
CA PHE A 422 -5.45 30.34 10.16
C PHE A 422 -4.69 31.21 11.16
N SER A 423 -3.43 30.87 11.45
CA SER A 423 -2.58 31.61 12.38
C SER A 423 -2.40 33.07 11.94
N ALA A 424 -2.12 33.31 10.65
CA ALA A 424 -1.97 34.67 10.11
C ALA A 424 -3.27 35.49 10.19
N ARG A 425 -4.42 34.87 9.89
CA ARG A 425 -5.73 35.55 10.02
C ARG A 425 -6.06 35.88 11.47
N MET A 426 -5.77 34.96 12.38
CA MET A 426 -6.06 35.13 13.80
C MET A 426 -5.20 36.26 14.41
N GLU A 427 -3.93 36.35 14.02
CA GLU A 427 -3.05 37.44 14.42
C GLU A 427 -3.57 38.82 13.97
N VAL A 428 -3.95 38.96 12.69
CA VAL A 428 -4.49 40.22 12.16
C VAL A 428 -5.79 40.61 12.88
N GLU A 429 -6.67 39.65 13.16
CA GLU A 429 -7.93 39.92 13.85
C GLU A 429 -7.69 40.32 15.31
N MET A 430 -6.75 39.66 16.00
CA MET A 430 -6.34 40.05 17.35
C MET A 430 -5.74 41.46 17.40
N GLN A 431 -4.86 41.81 16.46
CA GLN A 431 -4.30 43.17 16.40
C GLN A 431 -5.39 44.23 16.23
N ARG A 432 -6.44 43.93 15.43
CA ARG A 432 -7.60 44.82 15.29
C ARG A 432 -8.40 44.96 16.57
N GLU A 433 -8.68 43.84 17.25
CA GLU A 433 -9.38 43.82 18.52
C GLU A 433 -8.63 44.64 19.58
N LEU A 434 -7.34 44.40 19.75
CA LEU A 434 -6.47 45.16 20.66
C LEU A 434 -6.43 46.65 20.28
N SER A 435 -6.28 46.98 18.99
CA SER A 435 -6.26 48.37 18.53
C SER A 435 -7.56 49.11 18.83
N LEU A 436 -8.71 48.44 18.74
CA LEU A 436 -10.00 49.01 19.13
C LEU A 436 -10.09 49.25 20.64
N LEU A 437 -9.56 48.33 21.45
CA LEU A 437 -9.54 48.48 22.91
C LEU A 437 -8.58 49.59 23.37
N ALA A 438 -7.38 49.67 22.81
CA ALA A 438 -6.44 50.76 23.04
C ALA A 438 -7.06 52.12 22.67
N ARG A 439 -7.75 52.17 21.51
CA ARG A 439 -8.50 53.37 21.07
C ARG A 439 -9.66 53.71 22.00
N ASN A 440 -10.33 52.75 22.61
CA ASN A 440 -11.39 53.03 23.58
C ASN A 440 -10.82 53.49 24.92
N GLY A 441 -9.68 52.92 25.34
CA GLY A 441 -8.98 53.26 26.57
C GLY A 441 -8.58 54.73 26.66
N GLN A 442 -8.21 55.35 25.53
CA GLN A 442 -7.87 56.78 25.47
C GLN A 442 -8.96 57.70 26.02
N HIS A 443 -10.23 57.29 25.97
CA HIS A 443 -11.38 58.08 26.42
C HIS A 443 -11.84 57.71 27.83
N LEU A 444 -11.35 56.60 28.37
CA LEU A 444 -11.74 56.10 29.69
C LEU A 444 -10.76 56.54 30.79
N ILE A 445 -9.49 56.73 30.42
CA ILE A 445 -8.47 57.22 31.33
C ILE A 445 -8.51 58.75 31.38
N ASP A 446 -8.69 59.28 32.59
CA ASP A 446 -8.63 60.70 32.87
C ASP A 446 -7.15 61.13 32.97
N GLY A 447 -6.66 61.80 31.93
CA GLY A 447 -5.27 62.24 31.85
C GLY A 447 -4.88 63.27 32.92
N ASP A 448 -5.82 64.06 33.44
CA ASP A 448 -5.49 65.05 34.48
C ASP A 448 -5.16 64.33 35.80
N LYS A 449 -5.89 63.26 36.12
CA LYS A 449 -5.58 62.39 37.25
C LYS A 449 -4.24 61.68 37.08
N LEU A 450 -3.89 61.31 35.85
CA LEU A 450 -2.59 60.73 35.53
C LEU A 450 -1.45 61.72 35.77
N VAL A 451 -1.64 62.99 35.41
CA VAL A 451 -0.67 64.06 35.65
C VAL A 451 -0.49 64.35 37.14
N ASN A 452 -1.58 64.34 37.93
CA ASN A 452 -1.55 64.61 39.37
C ASN A 452 -0.82 63.55 40.20
N MET A 453 -0.60 62.35 39.65
CA MET A 453 0.19 61.34 40.32
C MET A 453 1.68 61.60 40.09
N HIS A 454 2.46 61.92 41.13
CA HIS A 454 3.88 62.23 41.06
C HIS A 454 4.79 61.19 41.71
N SER A 455 4.27 60.31 42.58
CA SER A 455 5.12 59.38 43.32
C SER A 455 4.45 58.04 43.65
N PRO A 456 5.23 56.97 43.90
CA PRO A 456 4.69 55.69 44.34
C PRO A 456 3.84 55.77 45.62
N GLN A 457 3.95 56.84 46.42
CA GLN A 457 3.14 57.01 47.63
C GLN A 457 1.64 57.10 47.36
N GLU A 458 1.27 57.49 46.14
CA GLU A 458 -0.11 57.64 45.70
C GLU A 458 -0.77 56.31 45.32
N TYR A 459 -0.08 55.18 45.47
CA TYR A 459 -0.70 53.86 45.39
C TYR A 459 -1.90 53.79 46.35
N ARG A 460 -3.09 53.46 45.83
CA ARG A 460 -4.39 53.53 46.52
C ARG A 460 -4.82 54.92 47.00
N SER A 461 -4.37 55.99 46.33
CA SER A 461 -4.97 57.32 46.42
C SER A 461 -6.33 57.36 45.70
N ALA A 462 -7.10 58.43 45.88
CA ALA A 462 -8.37 58.61 45.20
C ALA A 462 -8.22 58.64 43.66
N ASP A 463 -7.16 59.28 43.16
CA ASP A 463 -6.87 59.35 41.72
C ASP A 463 -6.42 57.99 41.17
N TYR A 464 -5.55 57.28 41.90
CA TYR A 464 -5.14 55.91 41.55
C TYR A 464 -6.35 54.97 41.42
N GLU A 465 -7.23 54.96 42.43
CA GLU A 465 -8.42 54.10 42.43
C GLU A 465 -9.41 54.47 41.32
N ALA A 466 -9.56 55.77 41.01
CA ALA A 466 -10.41 56.21 39.90
C ALA A 466 -9.88 55.70 38.55
N VAL A 467 -8.57 55.81 38.31
CA VAL A 467 -7.93 55.32 37.08
C VAL A 467 -7.99 53.79 37.01
N ARG A 468 -7.66 53.08 38.11
CA ARG A 468 -7.71 51.62 38.19
C ARG A 468 -9.12 51.07 37.92
N LYS A 469 -10.15 51.71 38.48
CA LYS A 469 -11.55 51.34 38.23
C LYS A 469 -11.94 51.47 36.75
N ASN A 470 -11.53 52.56 36.09
CA ASN A 470 -11.84 52.77 34.68
C ASN A 470 -11.09 51.79 33.77
N MET A 471 -9.84 51.45 34.13
CA MET A 471 -9.05 50.44 33.43
C MET A 471 -9.71 49.05 33.55
N ASN A 472 -10.09 48.64 34.78
CA ASN A 472 -10.75 47.36 35.01
C ASN A 472 -12.13 47.26 34.32
N PHE A 473 -12.86 48.37 34.19
CA PHE A 473 -14.19 48.40 33.56
C PHE A 473 -14.19 47.86 32.13
N LEU A 474 -13.10 48.04 31.37
CA LEU A 474 -12.99 47.51 30.00
C LEU A 474 -12.98 45.98 29.93
N PHE A 475 -12.53 45.32 30.99
CA PHE A 475 -12.26 43.88 30.98
C PHE A 475 -13.15 43.07 31.94
N GLU A 476 -13.73 43.68 32.97
CA GLU A 476 -14.43 42.99 34.07
C GLU A 476 -15.98 43.09 34.03
N GLY A 477 -16.58 43.46 32.89
CA GLY A 477 -18.04 43.59 32.72
C GLY A 477 -18.82 42.27 32.53
N GLU A 478 -20.16 42.32 32.53
CA GLU A 478 -21.05 41.14 32.39
C GLU A 478 -20.88 40.38 31.05
N ASP A 479 -20.42 41.05 29.99
CA ASP A 479 -20.09 40.45 28.66
C ASP A 479 -18.58 40.13 28.50
N SER A 480 -17.84 39.96 29.61
CA SER A 480 -16.36 39.80 29.59
C SER A 480 -15.84 38.50 28.98
N ALA A 481 -16.69 37.53 28.63
CA ALA A 481 -16.26 36.23 28.09
C ALA A 481 -15.35 36.35 26.86
N ASP A 482 -15.63 37.30 25.97
CA ASP A 482 -14.83 37.54 24.76
C ASP A 482 -13.51 38.28 25.04
N ARG A 483 -13.40 38.93 26.20
CA ARG A 483 -12.24 39.74 26.62
C ARG A 483 -11.32 39.02 27.60
N GLN A 484 -11.56 37.73 27.84
CA GLN A 484 -10.70 36.90 28.70
C GLN A 484 -9.30 36.75 28.09
N GLY A 485 -8.28 36.75 28.96
CA GLY A 485 -6.86 36.70 28.56
C GLY A 485 -6.26 38.01 28.07
N LEU A 486 -7.03 39.09 28.07
CA LEU A 486 -6.52 40.43 27.80
C LEU A 486 -5.96 41.05 29.08
N TYR A 487 -4.93 41.87 28.92
CA TYR A 487 -4.36 42.70 29.97
C TYR A 487 -4.31 44.16 29.52
N SER A 488 -4.06 45.05 30.46
CA SER A 488 -3.85 46.47 30.18
C SER A 488 -2.79 47.07 31.06
N THR A 489 -2.02 47.97 30.48
CA THR A 489 -0.95 48.70 31.16
C THR A 489 -1.11 50.18 30.87
N LEU A 490 -0.97 51.01 31.91
CA LEU A 490 -0.99 52.45 31.79
C LEU A 490 0.41 53.00 32.02
N TYR A 491 0.90 53.73 31.02
CA TYR A 491 2.16 54.45 31.08
C TYR A 491 1.91 55.94 31.26
N LYS A 492 2.74 56.56 32.11
CA LYS A 492 2.86 58.02 32.21
C LYS A 492 4.07 58.49 31.43
N TYR A 493 3.91 59.54 30.65
CA TYR A 493 5.01 60.22 29.97
C TYR A 493 5.34 61.53 30.69
N GLU A 494 6.58 61.65 31.16
CA GLU A 494 7.04 62.82 31.91
C GLU A 494 8.55 62.99 31.70
N ASP A 495 8.99 64.23 31.44
CA ASP A 495 10.40 64.59 31.23
C ASP A 495 11.14 63.77 30.16
N GLY A 496 10.44 63.35 29.10
CA GLY A 496 11.04 62.59 28.00
C GLY A 496 11.16 61.08 28.25
N GLN A 497 10.68 60.60 29.40
CA GLN A 497 10.74 59.19 29.80
C GLN A 497 9.34 58.61 29.99
N LEU A 498 9.14 57.35 29.60
CA LEU A 498 7.96 56.57 29.95
C LEU A 498 8.15 55.85 31.27
N TYR A 499 7.09 55.84 32.06
CA TYR A 499 7.01 55.12 33.32
C TYR A 499 5.76 54.25 33.34
N ILE A 500 5.91 52.96 33.65
CA ILE A 500 4.76 52.11 33.98
C ILE A 500 4.16 52.63 35.28
N LEU A 501 2.90 53.02 35.23
CA LEU A 501 2.18 53.48 36.40
C LEU A 501 1.36 52.36 37.03
N MET A 502 0.63 51.60 36.23
CA MET A 502 -0.17 50.48 36.71
C MET A 502 -0.45 49.46 35.61
N ASP A 503 -0.50 48.20 36.02
CA ASP A 503 -1.04 47.10 35.22
C ASP A 503 -2.46 46.74 35.74
N ASP A 504 -3.15 45.84 35.04
CA ASP A 504 -4.40 45.24 35.51
C ASP A 504 -4.20 44.37 36.77
N ASP A 505 -2.96 44.04 37.11
CA ASP A 505 -2.54 43.44 38.39
C ASP A 505 -1.62 44.36 39.22
N ASP A 506 -1.23 43.90 40.41
CA ASP A 506 -0.30 44.60 41.31
C ASP A 506 1.13 44.03 41.22
N GLY A 507 1.52 43.52 40.04
CA GLY A 507 2.83 42.93 39.78
C GLY A 507 3.93 43.98 39.66
N VAL A 508 3.70 45.06 38.92
CA VAL A 508 4.70 46.11 38.65
C VAL A 508 4.58 47.30 39.60
N ASN A 509 5.71 47.90 40.00
CA ASN A 509 5.73 49.07 40.87
C ASN A 509 5.37 50.34 40.09
N MET A 510 4.68 51.29 40.74
CA MET A 510 4.39 52.60 40.14
C MET A 510 5.69 53.33 39.82
N PHE A 511 5.72 54.04 38.70
CA PHE A 511 6.86 54.81 38.23
C PHE A 511 8.08 53.98 37.82
N LYS A 512 7.89 52.70 37.46
CA LYS A 512 8.97 51.89 36.89
C LYS A 512 9.34 52.44 35.49
N PRO A 513 10.59 52.87 35.23
CA PRO A 513 11.02 53.29 33.91
C PRO A 513 10.76 52.21 32.87
N PHE A 514 10.33 52.64 31.70
CA PHE A 514 10.11 51.79 30.54
C PHE A 514 10.90 52.34 29.35
N GLU A 515 11.57 51.46 28.62
CA GLU A 515 12.30 51.82 27.41
C GLU A 515 11.32 52.31 26.34
N THR A 516 11.61 53.45 25.72
CA THR A 516 10.70 54.05 24.75
C THR A 516 10.99 53.49 23.36
N SER A 517 10.09 52.66 22.82
CA SER A 517 10.20 52.13 21.45
C SER A 517 9.77 53.13 20.37
N GLU A 518 10.07 52.83 19.10
CA GLU A 518 9.58 53.61 17.94
C GLU A 518 8.05 53.72 17.91
N ASP A 519 7.34 52.64 18.26
CA ASP A 519 5.87 52.64 18.35
C ASP A 519 5.39 53.58 19.45
N ASN A 520 6.05 53.57 20.62
CA ASN A 520 5.70 54.46 21.72
C ASN A 520 5.90 55.93 21.32
N LEU A 521 7.03 56.26 20.67
CA LEU A 521 7.29 57.61 20.17
C LEU A 521 6.23 58.06 19.17
N ALA A 522 5.82 57.19 18.24
CA ALA A 522 4.77 57.51 17.29
C ALA A 522 3.44 57.81 18.00
N VAL A 523 3.06 57.04 19.02
CA VAL A 523 1.85 57.31 19.82
C VAL A 523 1.94 58.65 20.54
N LEU A 524 3.07 58.95 21.19
CA LEU A 524 3.28 60.17 21.96
C LEU A 524 3.33 61.43 21.09
N GLN A 525 3.97 61.35 19.91
CA GLN A 525 4.21 62.50 19.04
C GLN A 525 3.10 62.71 18.00
N GLU A 526 2.58 61.62 17.43
CA GLU A 526 1.58 61.68 16.35
C GLU A 526 0.14 61.47 16.86
N GLY A 527 -0.06 60.98 18.08
CA GLY A 527 -1.40 60.69 18.63
C GLY A 527 -2.11 59.53 17.92
N VAL A 528 -1.36 58.58 17.39
CA VAL A 528 -1.85 57.44 16.62
C VAL A 528 -1.91 56.18 17.47
N VAL A 529 -2.71 55.20 17.04
CA VAL A 529 -2.69 53.85 17.62
C VAL A 529 -1.64 53.03 16.87
N ARG A 530 -0.80 52.30 17.62
CA ARG A 530 0.15 51.33 17.09
C ARG A 530 -0.10 49.97 17.72
N SER A 531 0.28 48.91 17.04
CA SER A 531 0.16 47.54 17.53
C SER A 531 1.37 46.74 17.09
N GLY A 532 1.84 45.85 17.95
CA GLY A 532 3.05 45.09 17.69
C GLY A 532 3.13 43.83 18.55
N GLN A 533 4.33 43.29 18.62
CA GLN A 533 4.68 42.19 19.51
C GLN A 533 6.01 42.52 20.20
N TRP A 534 6.15 42.09 21.46
CA TRP A 534 7.41 42.16 22.19
C TRP A 534 7.56 40.94 23.10
N GLU A 535 8.75 40.74 23.63
CA GLU A 535 9.11 39.60 24.45
C GLU A 535 9.93 40.05 25.65
N ASP A 536 9.65 39.51 26.83
CA ASP A 536 10.33 39.83 28.08
C ASP A 536 10.52 38.61 28.99
N ALA A 537 11.04 38.83 30.19
CA ALA A 537 11.20 37.81 31.23
C ALA A 537 9.87 37.20 31.72
N ASN A 538 8.72 37.75 31.35
CA ASN A 538 7.40 37.24 31.74
C ASN A 538 6.68 36.54 30.60
N GLY A 539 6.98 36.79 29.32
CA GLY A 539 6.34 36.09 28.20
C GLY A 539 6.55 36.75 26.84
N LYS A 540 5.75 36.28 25.88
CA LYS A 540 5.58 36.92 24.56
C LYS A 540 4.24 37.61 24.55
N TRP A 541 4.23 38.86 24.14
CA TRP A 541 3.06 39.72 24.24
C TRP A 541 2.71 40.29 22.87
N MET A 542 1.43 40.30 22.56
CA MET A 542 0.88 41.11 21.47
C MET A 542 0.18 42.30 22.10
N TYR A 543 0.48 43.51 21.62
CA TYR A 543 -0.04 44.74 22.20
C TYR A 543 -0.66 45.64 21.14
N ALA A 544 -1.52 46.52 21.61
CA ALA A 544 -1.85 47.77 20.96
C ALA A 544 -1.79 48.90 21.98
N ILE A 545 -1.24 50.03 21.56
CA ILE A 545 -1.04 51.21 22.39
C ILE A 545 -1.74 52.43 21.77
N GLY A 546 -2.40 53.21 22.62
CA GLY A 546 -3.08 54.45 22.25
C GLY A 546 -2.72 55.61 23.19
N PRO A 547 -2.83 56.87 22.72
CA PRO A 547 -2.46 58.04 23.51
C PRO A 547 -3.47 58.31 24.62
N VAL A 548 -3.04 58.79 25.78
CA VAL A 548 -3.91 59.31 26.84
C VAL A 548 -3.81 60.82 26.87
N TYR A 549 -4.95 61.52 26.78
CA TYR A 549 -5.01 62.97 26.72
C TYR A 549 -5.42 63.57 28.08
N ASN A 550 -4.81 64.69 28.44
CA ASN A 550 -5.28 65.56 29.53
C ASN A 550 -6.37 66.54 29.03
N SER A 551 -6.96 67.35 29.92
CA SER A 551 -7.99 68.34 29.55
C SER A 551 -7.50 69.37 28.52
N ASP A 552 -6.19 69.62 28.47
CA ASP A 552 -5.55 70.54 27.53
C ASP A 552 -5.29 69.92 26.14
N GLY A 553 -5.64 68.65 25.95
CA GLY A 553 -5.45 67.91 24.69
C GLY A 553 -4.01 67.48 24.42
N GLN A 554 -3.14 67.52 25.44
CA GLN A 554 -1.76 67.03 25.37
C GLN A 554 -1.71 65.54 25.67
N VAL A 555 -0.84 64.80 24.98
CA VAL A 555 -0.58 63.39 25.28
C VAL A 555 0.28 63.30 26.53
N VAL A 556 -0.28 62.77 27.61
CA VAL A 556 0.36 62.67 28.94
C VAL A 556 0.71 61.23 29.33
N GLY A 557 0.35 60.27 28.49
CA GLY A 557 0.60 58.86 28.72
C GLY A 557 0.19 57.97 27.55
N ILE A 558 0.36 56.67 27.75
CA ILE A 558 -0.02 55.63 26.80
C ILE A 558 -0.89 54.62 27.53
N TYR A 559 -2.00 54.24 26.91
CA TYR A 559 -2.81 53.12 27.34
C TYR A 559 -2.55 51.92 26.44
N GLU A 560 -2.01 50.85 27.02
CA GLU A 560 -1.76 49.58 26.36
C GLU A 560 -2.88 48.59 26.65
N THR A 561 -3.24 47.84 25.63
CA THR A 561 -4.02 46.62 25.76
C THR A 561 -3.27 45.50 25.07
N GLY A 562 -3.19 44.33 25.68
CA GLY A 562 -2.47 43.22 25.09
C GLY A 562 -3.03 41.86 25.45
N ARG A 563 -2.42 40.84 24.86
CA ARG A 563 -2.69 39.42 25.13
C ARG A 563 -1.38 38.65 25.17
N ASP A 564 -1.30 37.69 26.07
CA ASP A 564 -0.18 36.76 26.11
C ASP A 564 -0.23 35.78 24.92
N LEU A 565 0.83 35.78 24.11
CA LEU A 565 0.95 34.93 22.92
C LEU A 565 1.29 33.48 23.27
N ASN A 566 1.91 33.19 24.41
CA ASN A 566 2.20 31.82 24.82
C ASN A 566 0.90 31.04 25.10
N VAL A 567 -0.08 31.68 25.73
CA VAL A 567 -1.42 31.10 25.93
C VAL A 567 -2.07 30.79 24.58
N LEU A 568 -1.99 31.72 23.62
CA LEU A 568 -2.51 31.54 22.28
C LEU A 568 -1.80 30.41 21.53
N TYR A 569 -0.47 30.35 21.59
CA TYR A 569 0.32 29.30 20.94
C TYR A 569 0.03 27.92 21.54
N GLN A 570 -0.20 27.81 22.84
CA GLN A 570 -0.62 26.57 23.48
C GLN A 570 -2.01 26.14 23.01
N ALA A 571 -2.97 27.07 22.94
CA ALA A 571 -4.31 26.81 22.38
C ALA A 571 -4.23 26.36 20.90
N ASN A 572 -3.41 27.04 20.10
CA ASN A 572 -3.16 26.69 18.70
C ASN A 572 -2.58 25.29 18.54
N ARG A 573 -1.68 24.85 19.43
CA ARG A 573 -1.12 23.50 19.38
C ARG A 573 -2.20 22.42 19.56
N LYS A 574 -3.22 22.67 20.39
CA LYS A 574 -4.37 21.77 20.54
C LYS A 574 -5.25 21.77 19.29
N ILE A 575 -5.54 22.93 18.72
CA ILE A 575 -6.26 23.05 17.44
C ILE A 575 -5.49 22.29 16.35
N TYR A 576 -4.19 22.49 16.25
CA TYR A 576 -3.31 21.81 15.31
C TYR A 576 -3.32 20.29 15.49
N LYS A 577 -3.22 19.81 16.74
CA LYS A 577 -3.33 18.38 17.05
C LYS A 577 -4.69 17.82 16.61
N ASN A 578 -5.79 18.52 16.90
CA ASN A 578 -7.12 18.10 16.48
C ASN A 578 -7.27 18.09 14.95
N ILE A 579 -6.69 19.08 14.24
CA ILE A 579 -6.66 19.13 12.78
C ILE A 579 -5.91 17.90 12.24
N ILE A 580 -4.74 17.57 12.79
CA ILE A 580 -3.98 16.38 12.40
C ILE A 580 -4.79 15.11 12.67
N GLU A 581 -5.36 14.95 13.86
CA GLU A 581 -6.16 13.77 14.22
C GLU A 581 -7.34 13.59 13.25
N ASN A 582 -8.07 14.67 12.95
CA ASN A 582 -9.15 14.65 11.97
C ASN A 582 -8.66 14.31 10.56
N ILE A 583 -7.53 14.86 10.13
CA ILE A 583 -6.91 14.52 8.84
C ILE A 583 -6.54 13.03 8.81
N VAL A 584 -6.01 12.47 9.89
CA VAL A 584 -5.71 11.03 10.00
C VAL A 584 -6.98 10.20 9.91
N TYR A 585 -8.07 10.59 10.58
CA TYR A 585 -9.36 9.89 10.48
C TYR A 585 -9.93 9.94 9.06
N ILE A 586 -9.94 11.12 8.42
CA ILE A 586 -10.41 11.31 7.04
C ILE A 586 -9.56 10.48 6.07
N THR A 587 -8.23 10.52 6.22
CA THR A 587 -7.28 9.76 5.38
C THR A 587 -7.49 8.27 5.54
N SER A 588 -7.67 7.79 6.77
CA SER A 588 -7.92 6.37 7.06
C SER A 588 -9.25 5.91 6.46
N GLY A 589 -10.31 6.72 6.58
CA GLY A 589 -11.60 6.45 5.97
C GLY A 589 -11.53 6.40 4.44
N LEU A 590 -10.86 7.38 3.81
CA LEU A 590 -10.64 7.41 2.36
C LEU A 590 -9.86 6.19 1.89
N LEU A 591 -8.82 5.80 2.63
CA LEU A 591 -7.99 4.64 2.32
C LEU A 591 -8.78 3.33 2.40
N VAL A 592 -9.63 3.17 3.41
CA VAL A 592 -10.55 2.02 3.51
C VAL A 592 -11.51 1.98 2.31
N VAL A 593 -12.08 3.12 1.90
CA VAL A 593 -12.96 3.20 0.72
C VAL A 593 -12.21 2.84 -0.56
N ILE A 594 -11.00 3.35 -0.76
CA ILE A 594 -10.16 3.03 -1.93
C ILE A 594 -9.81 1.54 -1.94
N LEU A 595 -9.41 0.95 -0.80
CA LEU A 595 -9.08 -0.48 -0.71
C LEU A 595 -10.30 -1.35 -0.99
N LEU A 596 -11.47 -0.99 -0.45
CA LEU A 596 -12.72 -1.70 -0.68
C LEU A 596 -13.14 -1.63 -2.16
N ALA A 597 -13.11 -0.44 -2.76
CA ALA A 597 -13.41 -0.24 -4.18
C ALA A 597 -12.47 -1.06 -5.07
N THR A 598 -11.16 -1.01 -4.80
CA THR A 598 -10.16 -1.77 -5.55
C THR A 598 -10.37 -3.28 -5.38
N PHE A 599 -10.68 -3.75 -4.17
CA PHE A 599 -10.98 -5.16 -3.90
C PHE A 599 -12.20 -5.64 -4.69
N LEU A 600 -13.29 -4.86 -4.71
CA LEU A 600 -14.51 -5.16 -5.45
C LEU A 600 -14.22 -5.24 -6.95
N MET A 601 -13.52 -4.26 -7.52
CA MET A 601 -13.14 -4.25 -8.95
C MET A 601 -12.28 -5.46 -9.34
N LEU A 602 -11.24 -5.76 -8.55
CA LEU A 602 -10.37 -6.91 -8.81
C LEU A 602 -11.07 -8.26 -8.68
N SER A 603 -12.19 -8.35 -7.96
CA SER A 603 -12.95 -9.59 -7.87
C SER A 603 -13.52 -10.00 -9.23
N SER A 604 -14.03 -9.04 -10.00
CA SER A 604 -14.57 -9.26 -11.35
C SER A 604 -13.45 -9.65 -12.33
N VAL A 605 -12.31 -8.95 -12.28
CA VAL A 605 -11.15 -9.27 -13.13
C VAL A 605 -10.59 -10.66 -12.80
N ARG A 606 -10.55 -11.06 -11.53
CA ARG A 606 -10.13 -12.42 -11.12
C ARG A 606 -11.07 -13.50 -11.66
N LYS A 607 -12.39 -13.25 -11.69
CA LYS A 607 -13.35 -14.17 -12.31
C LYS A 607 -13.11 -14.32 -13.81
N LEU A 608 -12.96 -13.20 -14.52
CA LEU A 608 -12.63 -13.20 -15.95
C LEU A 608 -11.35 -13.99 -16.23
N ARG A 609 -10.27 -13.73 -15.48
CA ARG A 609 -9.00 -14.44 -15.63
C ARG A 609 -9.13 -15.95 -15.47
N ARG A 610 -9.88 -16.41 -14.46
CA ARG A 610 -10.09 -17.85 -14.22
C ARG A 610 -10.81 -18.50 -15.39
N SER A 611 -11.82 -17.85 -15.95
CA SER A 611 -12.56 -18.39 -17.08
C SER A 611 -11.76 -18.38 -18.39
N VAL A 612 -10.91 -17.36 -18.59
CA VAL A 612 -9.95 -17.34 -19.71
C VAL A 612 -8.98 -18.53 -19.60
N MET A 613 -8.44 -18.79 -18.40
CA MET A 613 -7.57 -19.95 -18.16
C MET A 613 -8.30 -21.27 -18.40
N ALA A 614 -9.52 -21.44 -17.87
CA ALA A 614 -10.31 -22.65 -18.10
C ALA A 614 -10.59 -22.90 -19.59
N MET A 615 -10.83 -21.84 -20.37
CA MET A 615 -11.01 -21.95 -21.82
C MET A 615 -9.70 -22.33 -22.53
N ALA A 616 -8.56 -21.75 -22.12
CA ALA A 616 -7.25 -22.12 -22.66
C ALA A 616 -6.89 -23.59 -22.37
N ASP A 617 -7.33 -24.12 -21.22
CA ASP A 617 -7.16 -25.53 -20.83
C ASP A 617 -8.13 -26.48 -21.55
N GLY A 618 -8.95 -25.96 -22.49
CA GLY A 618 -9.84 -26.76 -23.33
C GLY A 618 -11.29 -26.87 -22.86
N ASN A 619 -11.68 -26.15 -21.79
CA ASN A 619 -13.09 -26.08 -21.36
C ASN A 619 -13.84 -24.99 -22.15
N TRP A 620 -14.26 -25.35 -23.37
CA TRP A 620 -14.99 -24.46 -24.29
C TRP A 620 -16.43 -24.11 -23.84
N ASP A 621 -16.92 -24.78 -22.80
CA ASP A 621 -18.23 -24.53 -22.19
C ASP A 621 -18.23 -23.41 -21.15
N THR A 622 -17.04 -22.88 -20.83
CA THR A 622 -16.87 -21.84 -19.82
C THR A 622 -17.58 -20.55 -20.19
N GLU A 623 -18.49 -20.10 -19.32
CA GLU A 623 -19.10 -18.76 -19.40
C GLU A 623 -18.69 -17.89 -18.21
N VAL A 624 -18.57 -16.59 -18.47
CA VAL A 624 -18.25 -15.57 -17.48
C VAL A 624 -19.49 -14.76 -17.17
N SER A 625 -19.96 -14.83 -15.92
CA SER A 625 -21.00 -13.92 -15.42
C SER A 625 -20.37 -12.83 -14.55
N ILE A 626 -20.17 -11.64 -15.12
CA ILE A 626 -19.73 -10.45 -14.40
C ILE A 626 -20.95 -9.52 -14.25
N ARG A 627 -21.24 -9.09 -13.02
CA ARG A 627 -22.40 -8.24 -12.68
C ARG A 627 -22.06 -6.74 -12.68
N SER A 628 -20.82 -6.36 -12.95
CA SER A 628 -20.43 -4.95 -12.98
C SER A 628 -20.99 -4.25 -14.23
N ARG A 629 -21.32 -2.96 -14.09
CA ARG A 629 -21.82 -2.09 -15.18
C ARG A 629 -20.70 -1.18 -15.70
N ASP A 630 -19.48 -1.71 -15.71
CA ASP A 630 -18.26 -1.03 -16.12
C ASP A 630 -17.63 -1.79 -17.30
N GLU A 631 -16.46 -1.33 -17.74
CA GLU A 631 -15.71 -1.92 -18.85
C GLU A 631 -15.34 -3.39 -18.60
N VAL A 632 -15.25 -3.82 -17.32
CA VAL A 632 -15.00 -5.21 -16.95
C VAL A 632 -16.24 -6.08 -17.22
N GLY A 633 -17.44 -5.52 -17.03
CA GLY A 633 -18.70 -6.14 -17.44
C GLY A 633 -18.78 -6.33 -18.95
N ASP A 634 -18.44 -5.29 -19.71
CA ASP A 634 -18.41 -5.33 -21.17
C ASP A 634 -17.41 -6.37 -21.70
N LEU A 635 -16.22 -6.45 -21.11
CA LEU A 635 -15.23 -7.49 -21.41
C LEU A 635 -15.79 -8.90 -21.16
N GLY A 636 -16.57 -9.10 -20.09
CA GLY A 636 -17.25 -10.36 -19.82
C GLY A 636 -18.24 -10.74 -20.93
N VAL A 637 -19.03 -9.78 -21.41
CA VAL A 637 -19.97 -9.99 -22.52
C VAL A 637 -19.24 -10.32 -23.83
N GLN A 638 -18.18 -9.57 -24.16
CA GLN A 638 -17.39 -9.83 -25.37
C GLN A 638 -16.67 -11.18 -25.30
N PHE A 639 -16.14 -11.55 -24.12
CA PHE A 639 -15.54 -12.86 -23.91
C PHE A 639 -16.55 -13.99 -24.15
N ASN A 640 -17.76 -13.90 -23.60
CA ASN A 640 -18.81 -14.91 -23.85
C ASN A 640 -19.23 -14.98 -25.33
N ARG A 641 -19.19 -13.84 -26.04
CA ARG A 641 -19.45 -13.83 -27.48
C ARG A 641 -18.36 -14.58 -28.25
N MET A 642 -17.09 -14.32 -27.93
CA MET A 642 -15.95 -15.02 -28.50
C MET A 642 -16.01 -16.53 -28.18
N ALA A 643 -16.31 -16.91 -26.92
CA ALA A 643 -16.43 -18.30 -26.51
C ALA A 643 -17.50 -19.05 -27.31
N ARG A 644 -18.66 -18.43 -27.54
CA ARG A 644 -19.71 -19.00 -28.41
C ARG A 644 -19.24 -19.17 -29.86
N TYR A 645 -18.56 -18.17 -30.44
CA TYR A 645 -18.06 -18.28 -31.81
C TYR A 645 -17.02 -19.41 -31.95
N ILE A 646 -16.08 -19.52 -31.00
CA ILE A 646 -15.08 -20.60 -31.02
C ILE A 646 -15.76 -21.96 -30.92
N ARG A 647 -16.74 -22.12 -30.01
CA ARG A 647 -17.50 -23.36 -29.88
C ARG A 647 -18.23 -23.73 -31.17
N GLN A 648 -18.91 -22.76 -31.78
CA GLN A 648 -19.60 -22.98 -33.06
C GLN A 648 -18.61 -23.36 -34.16
N TYR A 649 -17.47 -22.68 -34.24
CA TYR A 649 -16.45 -22.96 -35.25
C TYR A 649 -15.84 -24.37 -35.09
N ILE A 650 -15.60 -24.82 -33.86
CA ILE A 650 -15.15 -26.19 -33.58
C ILE A 650 -16.23 -27.20 -34.02
N ALA A 651 -17.50 -26.93 -33.71
CA ALA A 651 -18.61 -27.78 -34.15
C ALA A 651 -18.72 -27.85 -35.68
N ASP A 652 -18.63 -26.71 -36.36
CA ASP A 652 -18.67 -26.61 -37.82
C ASP A 652 -17.51 -27.37 -38.48
N ILE A 653 -16.28 -27.22 -37.95
CA ILE A 653 -15.11 -27.97 -38.43
C ILE A 653 -15.30 -29.48 -38.21
N THR A 654 -15.82 -29.88 -37.05
CA THR A 654 -16.04 -31.30 -36.74
C THR A 654 -17.06 -31.90 -37.72
N GLN A 655 -18.17 -31.20 -37.96
CA GLN A 655 -19.18 -31.62 -38.93
C GLN A 655 -18.63 -31.67 -40.36
N PHE A 656 -17.81 -30.69 -40.75
CA PHE A 656 -17.14 -30.67 -42.06
C PHE A 656 -16.16 -31.84 -42.23
N SER A 657 -15.38 -32.14 -41.18
CA SER A 657 -14.44 -33.28 -41.15
C SER A 657 -15.19 -34.61 -41.29
N GLU A 658 -16.27 -34.81 -40.53
CA GLU A 658 -17.12 -36.00 -40.64
C GLU A 658 -17.75 -36.15 -42.03
N ALA A 659 -18.21 -35.05 -42.63
CA ALA A 659 -18.74 -35.06 -43.99
C ALA A 659 -17.65 -35.42 -45.01
N SER A 660 -16.43 -34.90 -44.85
CA SER A 660 -15.29 -35.17 -45.73
C SER A 660 -14.89 -36.66 -45.73
N TYR A 661 -14.96 -37.34 -44.58
CA TYR A 661 -14.68 -38.78 -44.48
C TYR A 661 -15.68 -39.67 -45.24
N ARG A 662 -16.86 -39.18 -45.62
CA ARG A 662 -17.81 -39.93 -46.46
C ARG A 662 -17.34 -40.04 -47.91
N PHE A 663 -16.43 -39.17 -48.34
CA PHE A 663 -15.91 -39.12 -49.71
C PHE A 663 -14.53 -39.76 -49.84
N VAL A 664 -13.75 -39.85 -48.76
CA VAL A 664 -12.44 -40.52 -48.76
C VAL A 664 -12.33 -41.48 -47.57
N PRO A 665 -12.22 -42.81 -47.80
CA PRO A 665 -12.20 -43.79 -46.72
C PRO A 665 -10.98 -43.63 -45.79
N GLN A 666 -11.19 -43.53 -44.48
CA GLN A 666 -10.10 -43.45 -43.49
C GLN A 666 -9.12 -44.64 -43.55
N GLN A 667 -9.63 -45.82 -43.89
CA GLN A 667 -8.82 -47.05 -44.04
C GLN A 667 -7.76 -46.92 -45.15
N PHE A 668 -8.02 -46.09 -46.18
CA PHE A 668 -7.04 -45.80 -47.23
C PHE A 668 -5.83 -45.07 -46.64
N PHE A 669 -6.05 -44.06 -45.79
CA PHE A 669 -4.97 -43.30 -45.14
C PHE A 669 -4.15 -44.19 -44.19
N LYS A 670 -4.82 -45.06 -43.44
CA LYS A 670 -4.16 -46.05 -42.58
C LYS A 670 -3.25 -46.98 -43.41
N SER A 671 -3.70 -47.39 -44.59
CA SER A 671 -2.91 -48.25 -45.49
C SER A 671 -1.65 -47.53 -46.02
N LEU A 672 -1.74 -46.21 -46.25
CA LEU A 672 -0.59 -45.34 -46.58
C LEU A 672 0.30 -44.98 -45.37
N GLY A 673 -0.02 -45.43 -44.15
CA GLY A 673 0.72 -45.06 -42.94
C GLY A 673 0.52 -43.61 -42.48
N LYS A 674 -0.60 -42.98 -42.86
CA LYS A 674 -0.94 -41.58 -42.53
C LYS A 674 -2.00 -41.52 -41.43
N LYS A 675 -1.96 -40.50 -40.56
CA LYS A 675 -2.89 -40.39 -39.41
C LYS A 675 -4.23 -39.77 -39.80
N GLY A 676 -4.29 -39.00 -40.88
CA GLY A 676 -5.51 -38.39 -41.37
C GLY A 676 -5.31 -37.67 -42.70
N ILE A 677 -6.38 -37.03 -43.18
CA ILE A 677 -6.43 -36.37 -44.49
C ILE A 677 -5.40 -35.23 -44.65
N LEU A 678 -5.01 -34.59 -43.55
CA LEU A 678 -4.05 -33.48 -43.53
C LEU A 678 -2.58 -33.92 -43.73
N ASP A 679 -2.26 -35.20 -43.50
CA ASP A 679 -0.89 -35.72 -43.60
C ASP A 679 -0.55 -36.20 -45.03
N ILE A 680 -1.49 -36.07 -45.94
CA ILE A 680 -1.43 -36.63 -47.29
C ILE A 680 -0.84 -35.63 -48.25
N ARG A 681 0.02 -36.11 -49.13
CA ARG A 681 0.62 -35.34 -50.21
C ARG A 681 0.39 -36.04 -51.54
N LEU A 682 0.31 -35.24 -52.61
CA LEU A 682 0.30 -35.75 -53.97
C LEU A 682 1.56 -36.62 -54.20
N GLY A 683 1.37 -37.83 -54.73
CA GLY A 683 2.44 -38.80 -54.93
C GLY A 683 2.74 -39.72 -53.73
N ASP A 684 2.07 -39.54 -52.58
CA ASP A 684 2.13 -40.53 -51.51
C ASP A 684 1.66 -41.90 -52.04
N GLN A 685 2.52 -42.91 -51.90
CA GLN A 685 2.24 -44.26 -52.41
C GLN A 685 2.87 -45.34 -51.52
N VAL A 686 2.25 -46.53 -51.52
CA VAL A 686 2.74 -47.71 -50.81
C VAL A 686 2.48 -48.96 -51.65
N GLN A 687 3.49 -49.82 -51.75
CA GLN A 687 3.34 -51.15 -52.33
C GLN A 687 2.88 -52.12 -51.25
N GLN A 688 1.78 -52.84 -51.49
CA GLN A 688 1.24 -53.83 -50.57
C GLN A 688 0.76 -55.06 -51.33
N ASN A 689 0.89 -56.23 -50.72
CA ASN A 689 0.35 -57.48 -51.27
C ASN A 689 -1.06 -57.71 -50.69
N MET A 690 -2.10 -57.52 -51.49
CA MET A 690 -3.49 -57.54 -51.02
C MET A 690 -4.36 -58.50 -51.82
N ALA A 691 -5.41 -59.03 -51.19
CA ALA A 691 -6.48 -59.65 -51.93
C ALA A 691 -7.40 -58.58 -52.53
N VAL A 692 -7.61 -58.65 -53.85
CA VAL A 692 -8.51 -57.81 -54.62
C VAL A 692 -9.78 -58.62 -54.86
N LEU A 693 -10.92 -58.05 -54.51
CA LEU A 693 -12.24 -58.60 -54.80
C LEU A 693 -12.97 -57.64 -55.74
N VAL A 694 -13.43 -58.14 -56.88
CA VAL A 694 -14.31 -57.38 -57.78
C VAL A 694 -15.66 -58.09 -57.80
N ALA A 695 -16.72 -57.37 -57.44
CA ALA A 695 -18.09 -57.87 -57.46
C ALA A 695 -18.95 -56.97 -58.34
N ASN A 696 -19.70 -57.55 -59.29
CA ASN A 696 -20.56 -56.80 -60.19
C ASN A 696 -21.86 -57.54 -60.52
N ILE A 697 -22.88 -56.79 -60.92
CA ILE A 697 -24.19 -57.34 -61.26
C ILE A 697 -24.17 -57.83 -62.71
N ARG A 698 -24.47 -59.11 -62.92
CA ARG A 698 -24.58 -59.71 -64.25
C ARG A 698 -25.76 -59.11 -64.99
N GLY A 699 -25.55 -58.80 -66.28
CA GLY A 699 -26.59 -58.19 -67.12
C GLY A 699 -27.09 -56.82 -66.63
N PHE A 700 -26.28 -56.07 -65.87
CA PHE A 700 -26.69 -54.78 -65.31
C PHE A 700 -27.13 -53.78 -66.39
N HIS A 701 -26.48 -53.76 -67.55
CA HIS A 701 -26.86 -52.87 -68.65
C HIS A 701 -28.31 -53.11 -69.10
N GLN A 702 -28.71 -54.37 -69.29
CA GLN A 702 -30.08 -54.72 -69.67
C GLN A 702 -31.08 -54.38 -68.54
N LEU A 703 -30.69 -54.57 -67.28
CA LEU A 703 -31.51 -54.16 -66.13
C LEU A 703 -31.69 -52.63 -66.09
N SER A 704 -30.60 -51.88 -66.27
CA SER A 704 -30.58 -50.42 -66.24
C SER A 704 -31.44 -49.79 -67.33
N GLN A 705 -31.55 -50.42 -68.52
CA GLN A 705 -32.40 -49.94 -69.61
C GLN A 705 -33.89 -49.99 -69.26
N LYS A 706 -34.30 -50.82 -68.29
CA LYS A 706 -35.68 -50.96 -67.83
C LYS A 706 -36.03 -50.03 -66.66
N LEU A 707 -35.05 -49.29 -66.13
CA LEU A 707 -35.20 -48.41 -64.97
C LEU A 707 -35.09 -46.95 -65.40
N THR A 708 -35.85 -46.06 -64.77
CA THR A 708 -35.57 -44.62 -64.89
C THR A 708 -34.23 -44.27 -64.25
N PRO A 709 -33.58 -43.15 -64.62
CA PRO A 709 -32.31 -42.74 -64.01
C PRO A 709 -32.37 -42.67 -62.47
N LYS A 710 -33.48 -42.18 -61.90
CA LYS A 710 -33.69 -42.11 -60.44
C LYS A 710 -33.81 -43.50 -59.81
N GLU A 711 -34.58 -44.40 -60.42
CA GLU A 711 -34.71 -45.78 -59.93
C GLU A 711 -33.39 -46.54 -60.02
N ASN A 712 -32.61 -46.29 -61.08
CA ASN A 712 -31.29 -46.88 -61.24
C ASN A 712 -30.31 -46.41 -60.14
N PHE A 713 -30.24 -45.10 -59.87
CA PHE A 713 -29.44 -44.57 -58.76
C PHE A 713 -29.88 -45.12 -57.39
N ASN A 714 -31.19 -45.20 -57.13
CA ASN A 714 -31.72 -45.77 -55.89
C ASN A 714 -31.39 -47.26 -55.76
N PHE A 715 -31.47 -48.01 -56.87
CA PHE A 715 -31.12 -49.41 -56.93
C PHE A 715 -29.63 -49.62 -56.63
N MET A 716 -28.75 -48.89 -57.31
CA MET A 716 -27.30 -48.94 -57.06
C MET A 716 -26.97 -48.62 -55.61
N ASN A 717 -27.50 -47.53 -55.06
CA ASN A 717 -27.26 -47.16 -53.66
C ASN A 717 -27.80 -48.20 -52.67
N SER A 718 -28.96 -48.81 -52.95
CA SER A 718 -29.52 -49.90 -52.14
C SER A 718 -28.64 -51.15 -52.17
N PHE A 719 -28.19 -51.54 -53.36
CA PHE A 719 -27.29 -52.67 -53.57
C PHE A 719 -25.95 -52.46 -52.86
N LEU A 720 -25.28 -51.34 -53.13
CA LEU A 720 -24.00 -50.98 -52.52
C LEU A 720 -24.10 -50.86 -50.99
N ARG A 721 -25.20 -50.31 -50.46
CA ARG A 721 -25.44 -50.24 -49.00
C ARG A 721 -25.51 -51.63 -48.38
N ARG A 722 -26.21 -52.58 -49.02
CA ARG A 722 -26.37 -53.94 -48.50
C ARG A 722 -25.03 -54.69 -48.53
N PHE A 723 -24.39 -54.76 -49.69
CA PHE A 723 -23.23 -55.62 -49.90
C PHE A 723 -21.90 -54.97 -49.51
N GLY A 724 -21.75 -53.65 -49.65
CA GLY A 724 -20.57 -52.93 -49.19
C GLY A 724 -20.38 -52.97 -47.68
N SER A 725 -21.43 -53.27 -46.91
CA SER A 725 -21.32 -53.53 -45.46
C SER A 725 -20.57 -54.82 -45.14
N GLN A 726 -20.63 -55.84 -46.01
CA GLN A 726 -19.94 -57.11 -45.81
C GLN A 726 -18.42 -56.95 -45.94
N VAL A 727 -17.98 -56.10 -46.86
CA VAL A 727 -16.55 -55.72 -47.01
C VAL A 727 -16.00 -55.14 -45.71
N ARG A 728 -16.74 -54.21 -45.08
CA ARG A 728 -16.29 -53.55 -43.85
C ARG A 728 -16.25 -54.47 -42.63
N LYS A 729 -17.08 -55.52 -42.58
CA LYS A 729 -17.09 -56.48 -41.46
C LYS A 729 -15.81 -57.32 -41.39
N GLU A 730 -15.15 -57.50 -42.53
CA GLU A 730 -13.90 -58.25 -42.68
C GLU A 730 -12.70 -57.29 -42.86
N ASP A 731 -12.82 -56.05 -42.34
CA ASP A 731 -11.80 -55.00 -42.41
C ASP A 731 -11.30 -54.65 -43.83
N GLY A 732 -12.10 -54.97 -44.85
CA GLY A 732 -11.83 -54.61 -46.24
C GLY A 732 -12.15 -53.14 -46.54
N LEU A 733 -11.45 -52.62 -47.54
CA LEU A 733 -11.61 -51.27 -48.07
C LEU A 733 -12.26 -51.32 -49.45
N ILE A 734 -13.39 -50.63 -49.64
CA ILE A 734 -13.92 -50.38 -50.99
C ILE A 734 -13.04 -49.30 -51.64
N SER A 735 -12.26 -49.69 -52.65
CA SER A 735 -11.37 -48.78 -53.37
C SER A 735 -12.15 -47.91 -54.36
N LYS A 736 -13.03 -48.51 -55.16
CA LYS A 736 -13.86 -47.80 -56.13
C LYS A 736 -15.14 -48.56 -56.47
N TYR A 737 -16.17 -47.81 -56.83
CA TYR A 737 -17.41 -48.35 -57.40
C TYR A 737 -17.25 -48.56 -58.90
N LEU A 738 -17.72 -49.70 -59.41
CA LEU A 738 -17.58 -50.10 -60.82
C LEU A 738 -18.97 -50.44 -61.39
N GLY A 739 -19.59 -49.50 -62.08
CA GLY A 739 -20.99 -49.66 -62.50
C GLY A 739 -21.90 -49.85 -61.27
N ALA A 740 -22.66 -50.94 -61.22
CA ALA A 740 -23.47 -51.32 -60.06
C ALA A 740 -22.71 -52.14 -59.00
N GLY A 741 -21.45 -52.47 -59.28
CA GLY A 741 -20.56 -53.24 -58.44
C GLY A 741 -19.52 -52.41 -57.69
N PHE A 742 -18.56 -53.10 -57.09
CA PHE A 742 -17.43 -52.48 -56.41
C PHE A 742 -16.17 -53.34 -56.47
N MET A 743 -15.05 -52.66 -56.35
CA MET A 743 -13.74 -53.25 -56.09
C MET A 743 -13.37 -53.02 -54.63
N ALA A 744 -13.04 -54.10 -53.92
CA ALA A 744 -12.59 -54.08 -52.55
C ALA A 744 -11.17 -54.64 -52.43
N LEU A 745 -10.41 -54.11 -51.49
CA LEU A 745 -9.05 -54.50 -51.17
C LEU A 745 -8.98 -54.98 -49.74
N PHE A 746 -8.24 -56.07 -49.52
CA PHE A 746 -8.06 -56.69 -48.21
C PHE A 746 -6.55 -56.76 -47.92
N PRO A 747 -6.05 -55.94 -46.98
CA PRO A 747 -4.62 -55.90 -46.62
C PRO A 747 -4.16 -57.13 -45.84
N GLY A 748 -5.09 -57.89 -45.25
CA GLY A 748 -4.79 -59.03 -44.39
C GLY A 748 -4.72 -60.37 -45.15
N TYR A 749 -5.38 -61.38 -44.58
CA TYR A 749 -5.36 -62.74 -45.08
C TYR A 749 -6.33 -62.94 -46.25
N ALA A 750 -6.01 -63.88 -47.14
CA ALA A 750 -6.80 -64.16 -48.34
C ALA A 750 -8.26 -64.56 -48.01
N GLU A 751 -8.45 -65.19 -46.85
CA GLU A 751 -9.73 -65.67 -46.34
C GLU A 751 -10.71 -64.54 -46.07
N GLU A 752 -10.27 -63.32 -45.75
CA GLU A 752 -11.15 -62.17 -45.49
C GLU A 752 -11.93 -61.79 -46.76
N ALA A 753 -11.24 -61.75 -47.90
CA ALA A 753 -11.86 -61.53 -49.21
C ALA A 753 -12.82 -62.69 -49.56
N LEU A 754 -12.41 -63.93 -49.31
CA LEU A 754 -13.24 -65.10 -49.63
C LEU A 754 -14.50 -65.19 -48.74
N ARG A 755 -14.37 -64.97 -47.43
CA ARG A 755 -15.52 -64.89 -46.50
C ARG A 755 -16.47 -63.77 -46.91
N THR A 756 -15.93 -62.62 -47.31
CA THR A 756 -16.74 -61.51 -47.85
C THR A 756 -17.52 -61.95 -49.08
N ALA A 757 -16.88 -62.60 -50.05
CA ALA A 757 -17.55 -63.07 -51.26
C ALA A 757 -18.65 -64.10 -50.97
N VAL A 758 -18.37 -65.08 -50.10
CA VAL A 758 -19.37 -66.07 -49.65
C VAL A 758 -20.53 -65.40 -48.94
N ALA A 759 -20.26 -64.42 -48.06
CA ALA A 759 -21.28 -63.65 -47.38
C ALA A 759 -22.15 -62.84 -48.34
N ILE A 760 -21.54 -62.16 -49.34
CA ILE A 760 -22.27 -61.44 -50.40
C ILE A 760 -23.21 -62.38 -51.14
N ARG A 761 -22.74 -63.58 -51.53
CA ARG A 761 -23.55 -64.57 -52.25
C ARG A 761 -24.71 -65.12 -51.41
N ARG A 762 -24.48 -65.37 -50.12
CA ARG A 762 -25.55 -65.80 -49.20
C ARG A 762 -26.58 -64.69 -48.98
N ASP A 763 -26.13 -63.46 -48.69
CA ASP A 763 -26.99 -62.30 -48.54
C ASP A 763 -27.80 -61.98 -49.81
N LEU A 764 -27.25 -62.30 -50.99
CA LEU A 764 -27.92 -62.07 -52.26
C LEU A 764 -29.19 -62.91 -52.40
N VAL A 765 -29.22 -64.11 -51.81
CA VAL A 765 -30.43 -64.96 -51.79
C VAL A 765 -31.57 -64.22 -51.07
N ASP A 766 -31.31 -63.74 -49.86
CA ASP A 766 -32.30 -62.98 -49.08
C ASP A 766 -32.66 -61.64 -49.73
N TYR A 767 -31.68 -60.97 -50.33
CA TYR A 767 -31.91 -59.73 -51.07
C TYR A 767 -32.85 -59.96 -52.25
N ASN A 768 -32.66 -61.02 -53.02
CA ASN A 768 -33.51 -61.38 -54.15
C ASN A 768 -34.91 -61.83 -53.72
N GLU A 769 -35.06 -62.51 -52.58
CA GLU A 769 -36.38 -62.78 -51.99
C GLU A 769 -37.13 -61.49 -51.66
N GLY A 770 -36.44 -60.52 -51.05
CA GLY A 770 -37.00 -59.19 -50.82
C GLY A 770 -37.41 -58.48 -52.12
N ARG A 771 -36.58 -58.55 -53.16
CA ARG A 771 -36.88 -57.99 -54.48
C ARG A 771 -38.12 -58.62 -55.10
N ARG A 772 -38.24 -59.94 -55.07
CA ARG A 772 -39.41 -60.67 -55.58
C ARG A 772 -40.69 -60.25 -54.88
N ARG A 773 -40.68 -60.16 -53.54
CA ARG A 773 -41.84 -59.69 -52.76
C ARG A 773 -42.24 -58.26 -53.10
N ALA A 774 -41.27 -57.42 -53.48
CA ALA A 774 -41.49 -56.05 -53.92
C ALA A 774 -41.82 -55.92 -55.42
N GLY A 775 -41.98 -57.03 -56.16
CA GLY A 775 -42.31 -57.04 -57.58
C GLY A 775 -41.13 -56.76 -58.53
N TYR A 776 -39.89 -56.79 -58.03
CA TYR A 776 -38.69 -56.60 -58.84
C TYR A 776 -38.04 -57.94 -59.23
N GLU A 777 -37.44 -57.97 -60.42
CA GLU A 777 -36.64 -59.11 -60.87
C GLU A 777 -35.43 -59.35 -59.97
N PRO A 778 -35.08 -60.62 -59.67
CA PRO A 778 -33.86 -60.96 -58.94
C PRO A 778 -32.62 -60.60 -59.77
N VAL A 779 -31.51 -60.35 -59.09
CA VAL A 779 -30.23 -60.03 -59.72
C VAL A 779 -29.17 -61.07 -59.39
N GLU A 780 -28.26 -61.30 -60.32
CA GLU A 780 -27.09 -62.15 -60.08
C GLU A 780 -25.82 -61.32 -59.95
N VAL A 781 -24.90 -61.74 -59.09
CA VAL A 781 -23.62 -61.06 -58.86
C VAL A 781 -22.47 -62.01 -59.20
N GLY A 782 -21.62 -61.61 -60.13
CA GLY A 782 -20.32 -62.23 -60.37
C GLY A 782 -19.30 -61.67 -59.39
N ILE A 783 -18.47 -62.54 -58.81
CA ILE A 783 -17.38 -62.13 -57.92
C ILE A 783 -16.10 -62.79 -58.40
N ALA A 784 -15.02 -62.02 -58.53
CA ALA A 784 -13.69 -62.55 -58.73
C ALA A 784 -12.74 -62.10 -57.63
N ILE A 785 -11.81 -62.98 -57.26
CA ILE A 785 -10.78 -62.69 -56.25
C ILE A 785 -9.42 -63.15 -56.74
N HIS A 786 -8.44 -62.27 -56.57
CA HIS A 786 -7.03 -62.60 -56.72
C HIS A 786 -6.21 -61.93 -55.60
N LYS A 787 -5.00 -62.42 -55.33
CA LYS A 787 -4.10 -61.79 -54.35
C LYS A 787 -2.71 -61.65 -54.95
N GLY A 788 -2.24 -60.41 -54.99
CA GLY A 788 -0.97 -60.06 -55.60
C GLY A 788 -0.49 -58.64 -55.22
N PRO A 789 0.72 -58.28 -55.64
CA PRO A 789 1.31 -56.98 -55.36
C PRO A 789 0.55 -55.83 -56.05
N LEU A 790 0.24 -54.78 -55.29
CA LEU A 790 -0.37 -53.58 -55.82
C LEU A 790 0.22 -52.31 -55.24
N MET A 791 0.15 -51.22 -56.02
CA MET A 791 0.53 -49.88 -55.58
C MET A 791 -0.72 -49.08 -55.24
N LEU A 792 -0.88 -48.73 -53.96
CA LEU A 792 -1.88 -47.79 -53.48
C LEU A 792 -1.27 -46.40 -53.46
N GLY A 793 -1.95 -45.39 -53.98
CA GLY A 793 -1.41 -44.03 -53.92
C GLY A 793 -2.41 -42.92 -54.24
N ILE A 794 -1.95 -41.70 -54.02
CA ILE A 794 -2.68 -40.47 -54.36
C ILE A 794 -2.15 -39.94 -55.69
N ILE A 795 -3.03 -39.87 -56.68
CA ILE A 795 -2.74 -39.33 -58.01
C ILE A 795 -3.68 -38.15 -58.30
N GLY A 796 -3.31 -37.30 -59.26
CA GLY A 796 -4.12 -36.15 -59.67
C GLY A 796 -3.28 -34.91 -59.94
N GLU A 797 -3.92 -33.75 -59.80
CA GLU A 797 -3.32 -32.42 -59.94
C GLU A 797 -3.52 -31.60 -58.65
N GLU A 798 -2.93 -30.40 -58.54
CA GLU A 798 -2.89 -29.61 -57.31
C GLU A 798 -4.24 -29.41 -56.62
N LEU A 799 -5.34 -29.28 -57.37
CA LEU A 799 -6.69 -28.99 -56.86
C LEU A 799 -7.62 -30.21 -56.83
N ARG A 800 -7.22 -31.35 -57.40
CA ARG A 800 -8.04 -32.57 -57.47
C ARG A 800 -7.20 -33.82 -57.30
N TRP A 801 -7.36 -34.45 -56.14
CA TRP A 801 -6.70 -35.71 -55.78
C TRP A 801 -7.68 -36.88 -55.81
N GLU A 802 -7.18 -38.03 -56.23
CA GLU A 802 -7.92 -39.29 -56.22
C GLU A 802 -7.04 -40.39 -55.63
N SER A 803 -7.60 -41.15 -54.69
CA SER A 803 -6.99 -42.40 -54.24
C SER A 803 -7.15 -43.45 -55.33
N ASN A 804 -6.04 -43.99 -55.83
CA ASN A 804 -6.06 -45.00 -56.86
C ASN A 804 -5.17 -46.20 -56.52
N VAL A 805 -5.39 -47.28 -57.26
CA VAL A 805 -4.66 -48.53 -57.19
C VAL A 805 -4.14 -48.84 -58.59
N ILE A 806 -2.83 -49.08 -58.70
CA ILE A 806 -2.17 -49.46 -59.95
C ILE A 806 -1.55 -50.84 -59.75
N SER A 807 -2.01 -51.83 -60.53
CA SER A 807 -1.51 -53.21 -60.48
C SER A 807 -2.08 -54.04 -61.65
N ASP A 808 -1.25 -54.93 -62.18
CA ASP A 808 -1.68 -55.94 -63.16
C ASP A 808 -2.61 -56.98 -62.50
N ASP A 809 -2.44 -57.30 -61.22
CA ASP A 809 -3.30 -58.19 -60.44
C ASP A 809 -4.72 -57.63 -60.28
N VAL A 810 -4.83 -56.30 -60.17
CA VAL A 810 -6.12 -55.60 -60.13
C VAL A 810 -6.83 -55.68 -61.47
N HIS A 811 -6.09 -55.48 -62.57
CA HIS A 811 -6.63 -55.62 -63.92
C HIS A 811 -7.08 -57.06 -64.18
N LEU A 812 -6.23 -58.04 -63.83
CA LEU A 812 -6.55 -59.47 -63.91
C LEU A 812 -7.83 -59.78 -63.14
N THR A 813 -7.97 -59.34 -61.89
CA THR A 813 -9.18 -59.59 -61.10
C THR A 813 -10.44 -59.04 -61.76
N ALA A 814 -10.38 -57.84 -62.36
CA ALA A 814 -11.49 -57.26 -63.09
C ALA A 814 -11.84 -58.04 -64.37
N THR A 815 -10.84 -58.58 -65.07
CA THR A 815 -11.03 -59.47 -66.22
C THR A 815 -11.65 -60.81 -65.80
N LEU A 816 -11.19 -61.38 -64.68
CA LEU A 816 -11.76 -62.60 -64.10
C LEU A 816 -13.22 -62.40 -63.69
N GLU A 817 -13.61 -61.23 -63.18
CA GLU A 817 -15.01 -60.96 -62.83
C GLU A 817 -15.91 -61.06 -64.06
N LYS A 818 -15.52 -60.46 -65.19
CA LYS A 818 -16.28 -60.57 -66.44
C LYS A 818 -16.37 -62.02 -66.92
N LEU A 819 -15.25 -62.73 -66.89
CA LEU A 819 -15.18 -64.14 -67.28
C LEU A 819 -16.03 -65.05 -66.36
N SER A 820 -16.27 -64.65 -65.11
CA SER A 820 -17.11 -65.40 -64.19
C SER A 820 -18.53 -65.61 -64.73
N ASP A 821 -19.06 -64.69 -65.55
CA ASP A 821 -20.39 -64.84 -66.16
C ASP A 821 -20.40 -65.91 -67.26
N ASP A 822 -19.40 -65.91 -68.13
CA ASP A 822 -19.24 -66.87 -69.23
C ASP A 822 -19.05 -68.30 -68.68
N LEU A 823 -18.25 -68.42 -67.61
CA LEU A 823 -18.04 -69.68 -66.90
C LEU A 823 -19.21 -70.06 -65.98
N GLY A 824 -20.13 -69.13 -65.69
CA GLY A 824 -21.20 -69.31 -64.71
C GLY A 824 -20.71 -69.53 -63.28
N ALA A 825 -19.48 -69.13 -62.97
CA ALA A 825 -18.89 -69.22 -61.65
C ALA A 825 -19.34 -68.06 -60.77
N SER A 826 -19.94 -68.33 -59.60
CA SER A 826 -20.43 -67.27 -58.73
C SER A 826 -19.31 -66.54 -57.99
N ILE A 827 -18.26 -67.28 -57.62
CA ILE A 827 -17.03 -66.75 -57.06
C ILE A 827 -15.89 -67.42 -57.82
N LEU A 828 -15.17 -66.66 -58.62
CA LEU A 828 -14.04 -67.11 -59.41
C LEU A 828 -12.74 -66.68 -58.74
N VAL A 829 -11.84 -67.63 -58.49
CA VAL A 829 -10.52 -67.32 -57.91
C VAL A 829 -9.41 -67.97 -58.73
N THR A 830 -8.21 -67.41 -58.67
CA THR A 830 -7.05 -68.09 -59.24
C THR A 830 -6.54 -69.19 -58.31
N ARG A 831 -5.86 -70.20 -58.86
CA ARG A 831 -5.15 -71.23 -58.08
C ARG A 831 -4.16 -70.60 -57.10
N ALA A 832 -3.39 -69.61 -57.56
CA ALA A 832 -2.44 -68.88 -56.73
C ALA A 832 -3.08 -68.18 -55.52
N PHE A 833 -4.33 -67.70 -55.63
CA PHE A 833 -5.07 -67.18 -54.49
C PHE A 833 -5.53 -68.31 -53.56
N PHE A 834 -6.05 -69.40 -54.13
CA PHE A 834 -6.60 -70.52 -53.37
C PHE A 834 -5.55 -71.25 -52.53
N GLU A 835 -4.31 -71.37 -53.04
CA GLU A 835 -3.18 -71.95 -52.31
C GLU A 835 -2.70 -71.08 -51.13
N GLN A 836 -3.06 -69.81 -51.09
CA GLN A 836 -2.78 -68.92 -49.95
C GLN A 836 -3.80 -69.05 -48.81
N LEU A 837 -4.88 -69.82 -48.99
CA LEU A 837 -5.84 -70.11 -47.94
C LEU A 837 -5.25 -71.11 -46.95
N ARG A 838 -5.47 -70.88 -45.65
CA ARG A 838 -5.04 -71.78 -44.56
C ARG A 838 -5.86 -73.07 -44.50
N GLU A 839 -7.15 -72.97 -44.79
CA GLU A 839 -8.11 -74.09 -44.71
C GLU A 839 -9.00 -74.16 -45.96
N PRO A 840 -8.41 -74.40 -47.16
CA PRO A 840 -9.14 -74.40 -48.43
C PRO A 840 -10.29 -75.41 -48.49
N GLU A 841 -10.13 -76.55 -47.80
CA GLU A 841 -11.13 -77.64 -47.75
C GLU A 841 -12.47 -77.24 -47.11
N ARG A 842 -12.51 -76.14 -46.35
CA ARG A 842 -13.76 -75.62 -45.77
C ARG A 842 -14.69 -75.01 -46.81
N PHE A 843 -14.17 -74.69 -48.00
CA PHE A 843 -14.94 -74.07 -49.07
C PHE A 843 -15.16 -75.09 -50.19
N ARG A 844 -16.43 -75.40 -50.48
CA ARG A 844 -16.75 -76.25 -51.64
C ARG A 844 -16.30 -75.58 -52.93
N HIS A 845 -15.47 -76.30 -53.69
CA HIS A 845 -14.79 -75.77 -54.86
C HIS A 845 -14.60 -76.83 -55.94
N ARG A 846 -14.36 -76.37 -57.17
CA ARG A 846 -13.97 -77.21 -58.31
C ARG A 846 -13.02 -76.46 -59.23
N THR A 847 -12.16 -77.19 -59.93
CA THR A 847 -11.23 -76.63 -60.90
C THR A 847 -11.95 -76.30 -62.21
N LEU A 848 -11.72 -75.10 -62.76
CA LEU A 848 -12.28 -74.66 -64.04
C LEU A 848 -11.26 -74.65 -65.18
N GLY A 849 -10.02 -75.06 -64.95
CA GLY A 849 -8.99 -75.17 -65.97
C GLY A 849 -8.07 -73.97 -66.06
N ARG A 850 -7.17 -74.02 -67.04
CA ARG A 850 -6.18 -72.97 -67.28
C ARG A 850 -6.68 -72.04 -68.36
N ILE A 851 -6.55 -70.74 -68.13
CA ILE A 851 -6.86 -69.69 -69.09
C ILE A 851 -5.61 -68.87 -69.39
N THR A 852 -5.54 -68.28 -70.57
CA THR A 852 -4.53 -67.26 -70.89
C THR A 852 -5.27 -65.93 -71.09
N PRO A 853 -5.22 -65.00 -70.11
CA PRO A 853 -5.87 -63.70 -70.23
C PRO A 853 -5.26 -62.88 -71.37
N GLU A 854 -6.09 -62.14 -72.10
CA GLU A 854 -5.63 -61.24 -73.17
C GLU A 854 -4.55 -60.25 -72.67
N GLY A 855 -3.39 -60.24 -73.32
CA GLY A 855 -2.25 -59.38 -72.96
C GLY A 855 -1.30 -59.92 -71.89
N GLN A 856 -1.56 -61.09 -71.29
CA GLN A 856 -0.65 -61.77 -70.35
C GLN A 856 -0.04 -63.03 -70.97
N GLY A 857 1.27 -63.25 -70.79
CA GLY A 857 2.00 -64.36 -71.39
C GLY A 857 1.92 -65.70 -70.64
N GLU A 858 1.38 -65.71 -69.42
CA GLU A 858 1.33 -66.89 -68.55
C GLU A 858 -0.09 -67.46 -68.39
N ALA A 859 -0.18 -68.80 -68.36
CA ALA A 859 -1.41 -69.54 -68.14
C ALA A 859 -1.80 -69.55 -66.66
N ILE A 860 -3.01 -69.10 -66.34
CA ILE A 860 -3.53 -69.03 -64.98
C ILE A 860 -4.64 -70.05 -64.79
N GLU A 861 -4.54 -70.85 -63.73
CA GLU A 861 -5.58 -71.81 -63.39
C GLU A 861 -6.67 -71.18 -62.54
N LEU A 862 -7.94 -71.49 -62.86
CA LEU A 862 -9.12 -70.95 -62.22
C LEU A 862 -9.86 -72.00 -61.38
N ILE A 863 -10.48 -71.52 -60.30
CA ILE A 863 -11.27 -72.30 -59.37
C ILE A 863 -12.61 -71.60 -59.15
N ASP A 864 -13.69 -72.36 -59.26
CA ASP A 864 -15.05 -71.94 -58.90
C ASP A 864 -15.30 -72.32 -57.45
N ILE A 865 -15.46 -71.30 -56.59
CA ILE A 865 -15.89 -71.48 -55.20
C ILE A 865 -17.41 -71.32 -55.15
N TYR A 866 -18.11 -72.42 -54.93
CA TYR A 866 -19.57 -72.45 -54.91
C TYR A 866 -20.17 -72.61 -53.50
N GLU A 867 -19.36 -72.44 -52.46
CA GLU A 867 -19.82 -72.47 -51.06
C GLU A 867 -20.98 -71.47 -50.79
N GLY A 868 -20.94 -70.31 -51.46
CA GLY A 868 -21.96 -69.28 -51.36
C GLY A 868 -23.22 -69.49 -52.22
N ASP A 869 -23.26 -70.52 -53.08
CA ASP A 869 -24.41 -70.77 -53.96
C ASP A 869 -25.63 -71.32 -53.21
N SER A 870 -26.79 -71.40 -53.87
CA SER A 870 -27.96 -72.07 -53.30
C SER A 870 -27.68 -73.55 -53.02
N GLU A 871 -28.39 -74.13 -52.05
CA GLU A 871 -28.19 -75.52 -51.67
C GLU A 871 -28.33 -76.49 -52.85
N GLN A 872 -29.32 -76.25 -53.71
CA GLN A 872 -29.55 -77.04 -54.92
C GLN A 872 -28.34 -76.98 -55.88
N THR A 873 -27.80 -75.79 -56.14
CA THR A 873 -26.64 -75.63 -57.03
C THR A 873 -25.39 -76.28 -56.46
N ARG A 874 -25.18 -76.17 -55.13
CA ARG A 874 -24.04 -76.84 -54.46
C ARG A 874 -24.09 -78.35 -54.64
N GLN A 875 -25.23 -78.97 -54.30
CA GLN A 875 -25.40 -80.42 -54.40
C GLN A 875 -25.19 -80.93 -55.84
N LEU A 876 -25.69 -80.18 -56.84
CA LEU A 876 -25.49 -80.52 -58.26
C LEU A 876 -24.00 -80.43 -58.65
N LYS A 877 -23.31 -79.34 -58.29
CA LYS A 877 -21.88 -79.16 -58.57
C LYS A 877 -21.03 -80.22 -57.86
N ASP A 878 -21.31 -80.55 -56.60
CA ASP A 878 -20.62 -81.62 -55.86
C ASP A 878 -20.76 -82.97 -56.56
N ARG A 879 -21.98 -83.32 -56.99
CA ARG A 879 -22.26 -84.57 -57.69
C ARG A 879 -21.53 -84.66 -59.03
N THR A 880 -21.47 -83.56 -59.77
CA THR A 880 -20.84 -83.54 -61.11
C THR A 880 -19.35 -83.25 -61.09
N LYS A 881 -18.77 -82.79 -59.96
CA LYS A 881 -17.37 -82.36 -59.86
C LYS A 881 -16.37 -83.40 -60.40
N PRO A 882 -16.41 -84.69 -60.01
CA PRO A 882 -15.43 -85.67 -60.49
C PRO A 882 -15.48 -85.86 -62.01
N LEU A 883 -16.68 -85.82 -62.60
CA LEU A 883 -16.87 -85.93 -64.05
C LEU A 883 -16.39 -84.66 -64.76
N PHE A 884 -16.72 -83.48 -64.22
CA PHE A 884 -16.29 -82.20 -64.78
C PHE A 884 -14.77 -82.06 -64.81
N GLU A 885 -14.09 -82.34 -63.68
CA GLU A 885 -12.63 -82.25 -63.59
C GLU A 885 -11.93 -83.31 -64.45
N ARG A 886 -12.55 -84.50 -64.61
CA ARG A 886 -12.05 -85.52 -65.55
C ARG A 886 -12.19 -85.07 -67.01
N GLY A 887 -13.32 -84.47 -67.38
CA GLY A 887 -13.53 -83.92 -68.73
C GLY A 887 -12.53 -82.82 -69.05
N LEU A 888 -12.22 -81.98 -68.06
CA LEU A 888 -11.21 -80.94 -68.17
C LEU A 888 -9.80 -81.50 -68.37
N GLN A 889 -9.41 -82.53 -67.59
CA GLN A 889 -8.12 -83.21 -67.76
C GLN A 889 -8.00 -83.80 -69.17
N LEU A 890 -9.03 -84.50 -69.66
CA LEU A 890 -9.06 -85.05 -71.02
C LEU A 890 -8.95 -83.96 -72.09
N CYS A 891 -9.62 -82.81 -71.87
CA CYS A 891 -9.51 -81.67 -72.75
C CYS A 891 -8.06 -81.17 -72.81
N GLN A 892 -7.39 -81.01 -71.67
CA GLN A 892 -6.00 -80.55 -71.58
C GLN A 892 -4.99 -81.52 -72.20
N GLU A 893 -5.27 -82.83 -72.15
CA GLU A 893 -4.49 -83.89 -72.81
C GLU A 893 -4.70 -83.93 -74.34
N GLY A 894 -5.55 -83.05 -74.90
CA GLY A 894 -5.88 -82.99 -76.32
C GLY A 894 -6.89 -84.05 -76.77
N ARG A 895 -7.49 -84.79 -75.83
CA ARG A 895 -8.50 -85.84 -76.09
C ARG A 895 -9.90 -85.23 -76.19
N PHE A 896 -10.10 -84.34 -77.15
CA PHE A 896 -11.31 -83.52 -77.26
C PHE A 896 -12.61 -84.31 -77.42
N TYR A 897 -12.59 -85.44 -78.13
CA TYR A 897 -13.78 -86.30 -78.29
C TYR A 897 -14.22 -86.90 -76.93
N ASP A 898 -13.28 -87.47 -76.18
CA ASP A 898 -13.56 -88.06 -74.86
C ASP A 898 -13.96 -87.00 -73.83
N ALA A 899 -13.33 -85.82 -73.90
CA ALA A 899 -13.67 -84.68 -73.08
C ALA A 899 -15.10 -84.19 -73.36
N ARG A 900 -15.48 -84.05 -74.64
CA ARG A 900 -16.82 -83.67 -75.08
C ARG A 900 -17.88 -84.62 -74.53
N GLU A 901 -17.71 -85.93 -74.68
CA GLU A 901 -18.64 -86.93 -74.14
C GLU A 901 -18.77 -86.81 -72.61
N THR A 902 -17.64 -86.60 -71.92
CA THR A 902 -17.62 -86.41 -70.47
C THR A 902 -18.41 -85.15 -70.05
N PHE A 903 -18.28 -84.04 -70.78
CA PHE A 903 -19.05 -82.83 -70.51
C PHE A 903 -20.56 -82.99 -70.82
N VAL A 904 -20.94 -83.81 -71.80
CA VAL A 904 -22.37 -84.15 -72.03
C VAL A 904 -22.95 -84.84 -70.80
N GLU A 905 -22.22 -85.76 -70.18
CA GLU A 905 -22.67 -86.43 -68.95
C GLU A 905 -22.82 -85.47 -67.78
N VAL A 906 -21.93 -84.47 -67.67
CA VAL A 906 -22.11 -83.37 -66.71
C VAL A 906 -23.38 -82.58 -67.01
N ILE A 907 -23.62 -82.18 -68.27
CA ILE A 907 -24.79 -81.39 -68.67
C ILE A 907 -26.10 -82.16 -68.46
N LYS A 908 -26.11 -83.48 -68.66
CA LYS A 908 -27.28 -84.33 -68.37
C LYS A 908 -27.70 -84.26 -66.91
N GLN A 909 -26.72 -84.24 -65.99
CA GLN A 909 -26.94 -84.18 -64.55
C GLN A 909 -27.15 -82.75 -64.03
N ASN A 910 -26.44 -81.78 -64.60
CA ASN A 910 -26.53 -80.36 -64.27
C ASN A 910 -26.71 -79.54 -65.56
N ARG A 911 -27.96 -79.40 -66.01
CA ARG A 911 -28.31 -78.66 -67.24
C ARG A 911 -28.00 -77.16 -67.16
N LEU A 912 -27.76 -76.63 -65.96
CA LEU A 912 -27.50 -75.22 -65.71
C LEU A 912 -26.00 -74.88 -65.67
N ASP A 913 -25.13 -75.89 -65.81
CA ASP A 913 -23.68 -75.70 -65.77
C ASP A 913 -23.16 -75.00 -67.05
N LYS A 914 -22.92 -73.68 -66.97
CA LYS A 914 -22.40 -72.91 -68.11
C LYS A 914 -20.99 -73.35 -68.51
N ALA A 915 -20.10 -73.58 -67.55
CA ALA A 915 -18.74 -74.03 -67.83
C ALA A 915 -18.74 -75.37 -68.59
N ALA A 916 -19.60 -76.32 -68.20
CA ALA A 916 -19.65 -77.62 -68.89
C ALA A 916 -20.14 -77.47 -70.34
N LYS A 917 -21.11 -76.58 -70.58
CA LYS A 917 -21.57 -76.26 -71.94
C LYS A 917 -20.47 -75.60 -72.77
N LEU A 918 -19.77 -74.62 -72.19
CA LEU A 918 -18.67 -73.94 -72.85
C LEU A 918 -17.58 -74.94 -73.26
N TYR A 919 -17.12 -75.76 -72.32
CA TYR A 919 -16.13 -76.79 -72.61
C TYR A 919 -16.62 -77.85 -73.59
N PHE A 920 -17.89 -78.24 -73.56
CA PHE A 920 -18.49 -79.11 -74.57
C PHE A 920 -18.38 -78.51 -75.98
N TYR A 921 -18.77 -77.24 -76.15
CA TYR A 921 -18.70 -76.56 -77.45
C TYR A 921 -17.25 -76.39 -77.92
N LEU A 922 -16.34 -76.00 -77.02
CA LEU A 922 -14.93 -75.84 -77.34
C LEU A 922 -14.26 -77.17 -77.73
N CYS A 923 -14.53 -78.24 -76.99
CA CYS A 923 -14.00 -79.57 -77.33
C CYS A 923 -14.56 -80.06 -78.68
N ASP A 924 -15.85 -79.83 -78.96
CA ASP A 924 -16.44 -80.16 -80.26
C ASP A 924 -15.79 -79.36 -81.40
N GLU A 925 -15.55 -78.07 -81.19
CA GLU A 925 -14.86 -77.22 -82.17
C GLU A 925 -13.41 -77.64 -82.40
N TYR A 926 -12.62 -77.87 -81.33
CA TYR A 926 -11.23 -78.33 -81.45
C TYR A 926 -11.12 -79.73 -82.04
N TYR A 927 -12.08 -80.61 -81.78
CA TYR A 927 -12.16 -81.91 -82.44
C TYR A 927 -12.39 -81.78 -83.95
N GLN A 928 -13.26 -80.86 -84.38
CA GLN A 928 -13.60 -80.67 -85.80
C GLN A 928 -12.56 -79.88 -86.59
N LYS A 929 -12.00 -78.82 -86.00
CA LYS A 929 -11.12 -77.85 -86.69
C LYS A 929 -9.63 -78.03 -86.36
N GLY A 930 -9.30 -78.80 -85.33
CA GLY A 930 -7.94 -78.87 -84.76
C GLY A 930 -7.58 -77.63 -83.93
N THR A 931 -6.47 -77.71 -83.19
CA THR A 931 -5.92 -76.59 -82.42
C THR A 931 -4.82 -75.86 -83.20
N GLY A 932 -4.60 -74.57 -82.94
CA GLY A 932 -3.46 -73.83 -83.50
C GLY A 932 -2.11 -74.40 -83.06
N SER A 933 -1.04 -74.17 -83.83
CA SER A 933 0.31 -74.74 -83.64
C SER A 933 1.04 -74.31 -82.35
N GLY A 934 0.40 -73.53 -81.47
CA GLY A 934 0.91 -73.09 -80.16
C GLY A 934 -0.05 -73.35 -79.00
N TRP A 935 -1.08 -74.20 -79.17
CA TRP A 935 -2.04 -74.48 -78.10
C TRP A 935 -1.40 -75.30 -76.96
N ASN A 936 -1.57 -74.84 -75.72
CA ASN A 936 -0.86 -75.32 -74.53
C ASN A 936 -1.81 -75.83 -73.43
N GLY A 937 -3.01 -76.29 -73.81
CA GLY A 937 -3.99 -76.79 -72.84
C GLY A 937 -4.77 -75.70 -72.11
N THR A 938 -4.72 -74.44 -72.57
CA THR A 938 -5.49 -73.34 -72.00
C THR A 938 -6.67 -72.91 -72.86
N LEU A 939 -7.64 -72.29 -72.19
CA LEU A 939 -8.74 -71.56 -72.82
C LEU A 939 -8.25 -70.12 -73.07
N ALA A 940 -8.16 -69.72 -74.34
CA ALA A 940 -7.94 -68.33 -74.71
C ALA A 940 -9.27 -67.58 -74.53
N VAL A 941 -9.29 -66.62 -73.61
CA VAL A 941 -10.48 -65.82 -73.24
C VAL A 941 -10.25 -64.38 -73.63
#